data_AF-A0AAW8WBD3-F1
#
_entry.id   AF-A0AAW8WBD3-F1
#
_cell.length_a   1.000
_cell.length_b   1.000
_cell.length_c   1.000
_cell.angle_alpha   90.00
_cell.angle_beta   90.00
_cell.angle_gamma   90.00
#
_symmetry.space_group_name_H-M   'P 1'
#
loop_
_entity.id
_entity.type
_entity.pdbx_description
1 polymer ?
#
loop_
_entity_poly.entity_id
_entity_poly.type
_entity_poly.pdbx_seq_one_letter_code
_entity_poly.pdbx_strand_id
1 'polypeptide(L)'
;MAESNATQVILTDDGIKIIKAQNTADNAVGGVTNLNDPNLMNVIEKQNNITQFAGLTSQYNVLVQNAKDDGIDTTAVTTAYNDLNKFMADVLADPNHASDVDRVAYKKYQDAYNEELAKIQSALQNNANNKFNSAASATSQAASTANAAKSAADSNYAYANSEIAVQSTATAKAQSAADNAFSQAKTAIDTGNATSQAVTDLKDGSTMTIAELANGLGTKVANSDYASYKDQTASQIGELVTNGAFSAYKQTTADLISEKVSTSAFSAYQATTAKAIESKVESSDFNTYKQQTADAITSKVANSDFSTYKTQTANDIDLRVIKKDLIDEINLQAGNSLISSSGQLTLSGKTIYFDTANPVIIPSANIDSLLVGKKLRAADISANTFSTNNETFTVDKNGAITAKNMTLIGGTLTSPTINASTINGSTINGTTFHGGDIISNSNNTAKYYPMSIDSSGTYNSTTINNVIALRASVQSGAIIYDYRSMLPNDNGKYIYSNTVINGQGVTIESGHTDTKDSTFNAKRTGSSYISLTPSGGLMLSGPNSNIDFAGMYMNPYGNIVGKSSSAYWQVSKAGNSNSGGGVTARFGIDTGDKGTINFYRPLFVDEIGGFTSSNGHALFIHGDDNGTSGSTGQMIFRKDGRSAQVVSASIYNRTYSSGSSVNVTSCGTLGRITSASKYKLDITKETSISPANRLLSIDMSSWIDKSSAELLADSKTNGTELSEPEINVNRHYGLIAEDLIKAGLDEFVIKGDKGQAEGIEYDRLWITLIPKIRQLSNDQIQNKMTIAKLGSEIEELKQGR
;
A
#
# COMPACT_ATOMS: atom_id res chain seq x y z
N MET A 1 80.54 -22.89 -104.34
CA MET A 1 80.93 -23.72 -103.19
C MET A 1 81.16 -22.81 -102.00
N ALA A 2 80.75 -23.29 -100.82
CA ALA A 2 80.74 -22.64 -99.51
C ALA A 2 79.56 -21.68 -99.24
N GLU A 3 78.37 -22.28 -99.12
CA GLU A 3 77.29 -21.78 -98.27
C GLU A 3 77.79 -21.66 -96.82
N SER A 4 77.48 -20.54 -96.17
CA SER A 4 77.67 -20.32 -94.73
C SER A 4 76.36 -19.84 -94.13
N ASN A 5 75.58 -20.82 -93.65
CA ASN A 5 74.66 -20.86 -92.52
C ASN A 5 73.84 -19.61 -92.15
N ALA A 6 72.51 -19.80 -92.09
CA ALA A 6 71.65 -19.02 -91.21
C ALA A 6 72.11 -19.21 -89.76
N THR A 7 72.38 -18.11 -89.05
CA THR A 7 72.77 -18.12 -87.64
C THR A 7 71.59 -18.62 -86.80
N GLN A 8 71.53 -19.93 -86.60
CA GLN A 8 70.68 -20.58 -85.62
C GLN A 8 71.19 -20.14 -84.23
N VAL A 9 70.48 -19.22 -83.57
CA VAL A 9 70.77 -18.84 -82.18
C VAL A 9 70.39 -20.03 -81.30
N ILE A 10 71.35 -20.93 -81.09
CA ILE A 10 71.27 -21.95 -80.05
C ILE A 10 71.46 -21.19 -78.73
N LEU A 11 70.36 -20.94 -78.03
CA LEU A 11 70.43 -20.44 -76.65
C LEU A 11 71.23 -21.46 -75.84
N THR A 12 72.33 -21.02 -75.21
CA THR A 12 73.07 -21.83 -74.25
C THR A 12 72.16 -22.18 -73.06
N ASP A 13 72.48 -23.23 -72.31
CA ASP A 13 71.76 -23.59 -71.07
C ASP A 13 71.56 -22.38 -70.14
N ASP A 14 72.54 -21.47 -70.12
CA ASP A 14 72.48 -20.23 -69.35
C ASP A 14 71.46 -19.22 -69.93
N GLY A 15 71.30 -19.12 -71.25
CA GLY A 15 70.25 -18.31 -71.87
C GLY A 15 68.83 -18.80 -71.54
N ILE A 16 68.62 -20.12 -71.49
CA ILE A 16 67.33 -20.71 -71.07
C ILE A 16 67.08 -20.47 -69.57
N LYS A 17 68.12 -20.58 -68.72
CA LYS A 17 68.01 -20.25 -67.28
C LYS A 17 67.69 -18.77 -67.04
N ILE A 18 68.30 -17.86 -67.79
CA ILE A 18 68.03 -16.41 -67.69
C ILE A 18 66.59 -16.10 -68.09
N ILE A 19 66.07 -16.68 -69.17
CA ILE A 19 64.67 -16.51 -69.58
C ILE A 19 63.72 -17.10 -68.51
N LYS A 20 64.03 -18.28 -67.93
CA LYS A 20 63.24 -18.84 -66.82
C LYS A 20 63.27 -17.95 -65.57
N ALA A 21 64.42 -17.39 -65.22
CA ALA A 21 64.57 -16.47 -64.10
C ALA A 21 63.82 -15.16 -64.33
N GLN A 22 63.90 -14.60 -65.54
CA GLN A 22 63.15 -13.41 -65.94
C GLN A 22 61.64 -13.68 -65.91
N ASN A 23 61.16 -14.77 -66.50
CA ASN A 23 59.75 -15.17 -66.41
C ASN A 23 59.29 -15.37 -64.96
N THR A 24 60.16 -15.90 -64.09
CA THR A 24 59.87 -16.04 -62.64
C THR A 24 59.79 -14.68 -61.96
N ALA A 25 60.70 -13.76 -62.28
CA ALA A 25 60.72 -12.40 -61.76
C ALA A 25 59.50 -11.59 -62.26
N ASP A 26 59.15 -11.67 -63.54
CA ASP A 26 57.99 -11.00 -64.13
C ASP A 26 56.68 -11.54 -63.54
N ASN A 27 56.58 -12.87 -63.31
CA ASN A 27 55.45 -13.48 -62.59
C ASN A 27 55.40 -13.01 -61.12
N ALA A 28 56.55 -12.87 -60.45
CA ALA A 28 56.61 -12.33 -59.09
C ALA A 28 56.18 -10.86 -59.02
N VAL A 29 56.60 -10.04 -59.99
CA VAL A 29 56.17 -8.63 -60.13
C VAL A 29 54.67 -8.54 -60.42
N GLY A 30 54.13 -9.40 -61.29
CA GLY A 30 52.69 -9.51 -61.54
C GLY A 30 51.91 -9.89 -60.28
N GLY A 31 52.40 -10.85 -59.50
CA GLY A 31 51.82 -11.22 -58.20
C GLY A 31 51.81 -10.07 -57.17
N VAL A 32 52.91 -9.30 -57.09
CA VAL A 32 53.01 -8.12 -56.22
C VAL A 32 52.09 -6.98 -56.69
N THR A 33 51.92 -6.82 -58.00
CA THR A 33 50.99 -5.84 -58.57
C THR A 33 49.54 -6.19 -58.22
N ASN A 34 49.16 -7.46 -58.37
CA ASN A 34 47.83 -7.95 -58.01
C ASN A 34 47.54 -7.87 -56.49
N LEU A 35 48.56 -8.00 -55.64
CA LEU A 35 48.40 -7.81 -54.19
C LEU A 35 48.05 -6.36 -53.81
N ASN A 36 48.49 -5.39 -54.61
CA ASN A 36 48.34 -3.96 -54.36
C ASN A 36 47.23 -3.31 -55.20
N ASP A 37 46.53 -4.04 -56.07
CA ASP A 37 45.43 -3.51 -56.87
C ASP A 37 44.13 -3.47 -56.05
N PRO A 38 43.56 -2.28 -55.77
CA PRO A 38 42.32 -2.16 -55.02
C PRO A 38 41.09 -2.73 -55.74
N ASN A 39 41.15 -2.97 -57.05
CA ASN A 39 40.05 -3.52 -57.84
C ASN A 39 40.09 -5.05 -57.94
N LEU A 40 41.18 -5.68 -57.50
CA LEU A 40 41.30 -7.14 -57.41
C LEU A 40 41.08 -7.60 -55.97
N MET A 41 40.49 -8.78 -55.81
CA MET A 41 40.55 -9.54 -54.58
C MET A 41 41.73 -10.51 -54.68
N ASN A 42 42.79 -10.24 -53.93
CA ASN A 42 44.00 -11.04 -53.98
C ASN A 42 43.82 -12.42 -53.29
N VAL A 43 44.74 -13.35 -53.55
CA VAL A 43 44.68 -14.74 -53.05
C VAL A 43 44.59 -14.82 -51.52
N ILE A 44 45.29 -13.93 -50.81
CA ILE A 44 45.26 -13.89 -49.33
C ILE A 44 43.87 -13.43 -48.85
N GLU A 45 43.32 -12.39 -49.48
CA GLU A 45 41.98 -11.86 -49.19
C GLU A 45 40.90 -12.91 -49.48
N LYS A 46 41.01 -13.66 -50.59
CA LYS A 46 40.08 -14.77 -50.90
C LYS A 46 40.15 -15.89 -49.86
N GLN A 47 41.34 -16.33 -49.48
CA GLN A 47 41.51 -17.41 -48.51
C GLN A 47 40.95 -17.03 -47.13
N ASN A 48 41.12 -15.77 -46.73
CA ASN A 48 40.51 -15.23 -45.52
C ASN A 48 38.97 -15.17 -45.62
N ASN A 49 38.44 -14.68 -46.74
CA ASN A 49 37.00 -14.57 -46.96
C ASN A 49 36.29 -15.94 -46.99
N ILE A 50 36.92 -16.99 -47.52
CA ILE A 50 36.36 -18.36 -47.49
C ILE A 50 36.07 -18.80 -46.05
N THR A 51 37.02 -18.57 -45.15
CA THR A 51 36.89 -18.98 -43.74
C THR A 51 35.84 -18.13 -43.01
N GLN A 52 35.87 -16.80 -43.22
CA GLN A 52 34.92 -15.89 -42.58
C GLN A 52 33.47 -16.15 -43.06
N PHE A 53 33.30 -16.39 -44.36
CA PHE A 53 31.99 -16.60 -44.95
C PHE A 53 31.38 -17.93 -44.50
N ALA A 54 32.16 -19.01 -44.37
CA ALA A 54 31.68 -20.26 -43.78
C ALA A 54 31.18 -20.11 -42.33
N GLY A 55 31.86 -19.25 -41.55
CA GLY A 55 31.40 -18.88 -40.20
C GLY A 55 30.07 -18.13 -40.23
N LEU A 56 29.94 -17.17 -41.15
CA LEU A 56 28.71 -16.39 -41.35
C LEU A 56 27.54 -17.29 -41.77
N THR A 57 27.74 -18.22 -42.71
CA THR A 57 26.74 -19.23 -43.11
C THR A 57 26.22 -20.03 -41.92
N SER A 58 27.13 -20.44 -41.02
CA SER A 58 26.77 -21.21 -39.84
C SER A 58 25.91 -20.40 -38.87
N GLN A 59 26.26 -19.13 -38.64
CA GLN A 59 25.47 -18.22 -37.78
C GLN A 59 24.09 -17.96 -38.37
N TYR A 60 24.01 -17.69 -39.67
CA TYR A 60 22.76 -17.51 -40.40
C TYR A 60 21.82 -18.70 -40.21
N ASN A 61 22.32 -19.93 -40.43
CA ASN A 61 21.52 -21.14 -40.31
C ASN A 61 20.92 -21.31 -38.90
N VAL A 62 21.69 -21.05 -37.85
CA VAL A 62 21.23 -21.15 -36.46
C VAL A 62 20.16 -20.09 -36.17
N LEU A 63 20.38 -18.84 -36.54
CA LEU A 63 19.45 -17.75 -36.28
C LEU A 63 18.11 -17.93 -37.01
N VAL A 64 18.16 -18.35 -38.28
CA VAL A 64 16.95 -18.63 -39.06
C VAL A 64 16.19 -19.84 -38.50
N GLN A 65 16.88 -20.89 -38.05
CA GLN A 65 16.21 -22.03 -37.43
C GLN A 65 15.50 -21.62 -36.13
N ASN A 66 16.19 -20.91 -35.23
CA ASN A 66 15.59 -20.42 -33.98
C ASN A 66 14.37 -19.52 -34.25
N ALA A 67 14.47 -18.63 -35.25
CA ALA A 67 13.36 -17.76 -35.63
C ALA A 67 12.16 -18.55 -36.17
N LYS A 68 12.39 -19.58 -37.00
CA LYS A 68 11.32 -20.47 -37.49
C LYS A 68 10.66 -21.25 -36.36
N ASP A 69 11.44 -21.77 -35.43
CA ASP A 69 10.94 -22.49 -34.26
C ASP A 69 10.03 -21.59 -33.39
N ASP A 70 10.32 -20.29 -33.36
CA ASP A 70 9.52 -19.27 -32.68
C ASP A 70 8.41 -18.63 -33.54
N GLY A 71 8.21 -19.11 -34.78
CA GLY A 71 7.19 -18.61 -35.70
C GLY A 71 7.44 -17.19 -36.24
N ILE A 72 8.69 -16.74 -36.23
CA ILE A 72 9.13 -15.43 -36.74
C ILE A 72 9.42 -15.53 -38.24
N ASP A 73 8.95 -14.57 -39.03
CA ASP A 73 9.18 -14.53 -40.47
C ASP A 73 10.68 -14.32 -40.80
N THR A 74 11.24 -15.21 -41.62
CA THR A 74 12.66 -15.19 -42.01
C THR A 74 12.86 -14.83 -43.49
N THR A 75 11.81 -14.47 -44.21
CA THR A 75 11.84 -14.32 -45.67
C THR A 75 12.89 -13.30 -46.12
N ALA A 76 12.92 -12.11 -45.48
CA ALA A 76 13.81 -11.02 -45.87
C ALA A 76 15.30 -11.32 -45.62
N VAL A 77 15.65 -11.88 -44.44
CA VAL A 77 17.04 -12.28 -44.14
C VAL A 77 17.51 -13.42 -45.02
N THR A 78 16.62 -14.35 -45.39
CA THR A 78 16.94 -15.43 -46.33
C THR A 78 17.25 -14.88 -47.72
N THR A 79 16.46 -13.92 -48.22
CA THR A 79 16.74 -13.26 -49.50
C THR A 79 18.08 -12.52 -49.46
N ALA A 80 18.32 -11.69 -48.44
CA ALA A 80 19.55 -10.92 -48.31
C ALA A 80 20.81 -11.81 -48.19
N TYR A 81 20.71 -12.91 -47.42
CA TYR A 81 21.79 -13.90 -47.33
C TYR A 81 22.06 -14.60 -48.67
N ASN A 82 21.01 -14.98 -49.41
CA ASN A 82 21.16 -15.65 -50.70
C ASN A 82 21.85 -14.75 -51.74
N ASP A 83 21.51 -13.46 -51.76
CA ASP A 83 22.14 -12.48 -52.65
C ASP A 83 23.64 -12.31 -52.33
N LEU A 84 23.98 -12.20 -51.03
CA LEU A 84 25.37 -12.16 -50.57
C LEU A 84 26.12 -13.46 -50.90
N ASN A 85 25.50 -14.62 -50.66
CA ASN A 85 26.08 -15.93 -50.94
C ASN A 85 26.37 -16.13 -52.42
N LYS A 86 25.47 -15.66 -53.30
CA LYS A 86 25.70 -15.69 -54.74
C LYS A 86 26.89 -14.82 -55.15
N PHE A 87 26.94 -13.58 -54.67
CA PHE A 87 28.08 -12.69 -54.92
C PHE A 87 29.40 -13.31 -54.46
N MET A 88 29.43 -13.87 -53.25
CA MET A 88 30.63 -14.50 -52.69
C MET A 88 31.05 -15.76 -53.44
N ALA A 89 30.10 -16.57 -53.90
CA ALA A 89 30.41 -17.77 -54.70
C ALA A 89 31.11 -17.41 -56.02
N ASP A 90 30.68 -16.33 -56.69
CA ASP A 90 31.27 -15.88 -57.94
C ASP A 90 32.69 -15.32 -57.74
N VAL A 91 32.90 -14.49 -56.72
CA VAL A 91 34.21 -13.87 -56.44
C VAL A 91 35.24 -14.90 -55.92
N LEU A 92 34.78 -15.95 -55.23
CA LEU A 92 35.65 -16.98 -54.62
C LEU A 92 35.84 -18.25 -55.46
N ALA A 93 35.32 -18.32 -56.70
CA ALA A 93 35.32 -19.53 -57.52
C ALA A 93 36.74 -20.08 -57.85
N ASP A 94 37.74 -19.20 -58.00
CA ASP A 94 39.16 -19.58 -58.11
C ASP A 94 39.95 -18.97 -56.94
N PRO A 95 40.16 -19.71 -55.84
CA PRO A 95 40.80 -19.18 -54.65
C PRO A 95 42.32 -19.00 -54.81
N ASN A 96 42.93 -19.64 -55.81
CA ASN A 96 44.38 -19.64 -56.00
C ASN A 96 44.86 -18.50 -56.91
N HIS A 97 43.95 -17.73 -57.51
CA HIS A 97 44.28 -16.60 -58.38
C HIS A 97 43.50 -15.34 -57.98
N ALA A 98 44.11 -14.17 -58.17
CA ALA A 98 43.42 -12.90 -58.01
C ALA A 98 42.37 -12.70 -59.11
N SER A 99 41.25 -12.05 -58.79
CA SER A 99 40.20 -11.71 -59.75
C SER A 99 39.58 -10.36 -59.43
N ASP A 100 38.94 -9.75 -60.42
CA ASP A 100 38.18 -8.51 -60.25
C ASP A 100 37.11 -8.67 -59.17
N VAL A 101 36.90 -7.61 -58.38
CA VAL A 101 35.85 -7.54 -57.38
C VAL A 101 35.13 -6.19 -57.43
N ASP A 102 33.81 -6.23 -57.58
CA ASP A 102 32.97 -5.05 -57.38
C ASP A 102 32.78 -4.83 -55.87
N ARG A 103 33.67 -4.03 -55.27
CA ARG A 103 33.64 -3.72 -53.84
C ARG A 103 32.40 -2.93 -53.42
N VAL A 104 31.75 -2.21 -54.35
CA VAL A 104 30.52 -1.47 -54.08
C VAL A 104 29.34 -2.44 -53.96
N ALA A 105 29.23 -3.38 -54.90
CA ALA A 105 28.22 -4.44 -54.83
C ALA A 105 28.43 -5.33 -53.60
N TYR A 106 29.67 -5.71 -53.29
CA TYR A 106 29.99 -6.49 -52.09
C TYR A 106 29.49 -5.80 -50.81
N LYS A 107 29.83 -4.51 -50.65
CA LYS A 107 29.42 -3.72 -49.49
C LYS A 107 27.90 -3.62 -49.39
N LYS A 108 27.21 -3.41 -50.52
CA LYS A 108 25.75 -3.35 -50.56
C LYS A 108 25.09 -4.63 -50.07
N TYR A 109 25.54 -5.81 -50.54
CA TYR A 109 24.98 -7.09 -50.11
C TYR A 109 25.29 -7.41 -48.66
N GLN A 110 26.49 -7.06 -48.20
CA GLN A 110 26.87 -7.19 -46.79
C GLN A 110 26.00 -6.31 -45.88
N ASP A 111 25.75 -5.06 -46.28
CA ASP A 111 24.89 -4.14 -45.53
C ASP A 111 23.44 -4.63 -45.48
N ALA A 112 22.89 -5.08 -46.61
CA ALA A 112 21.54 -5.63 -46.68
C ALA A 112 21.38 -6.86 -45.77
N TYR A 113 22.35 -7.79 -45.79
CA TYR A 113 22.34 -8.94 -44.91
C TYR A 113 22.44 -8.54 -43.43
N ASN A 114 23.35 -7.63 -43.08
CA ASN A 114 23.54 -7.17 -41.70
C ASN A 114 22.31 -6.42 -41.16
N GLU A 115 21.62 -5.64 -42.00
CA GLU A 115 20.39 -4.95 -41.62
C GLU A 115 19.28 -5.95 -41.28
N GLU A 116 19.03 -6.93 -42.15
CA GLU A 116 18.01 -7.96 -41.91
C GLU A 116 18.38 -8.89 -40.75
N LEU A 117 19.67 -9.16 -40.54
CA LEU A 117 20.18 -9.89 -39.39
C LEU A 117 19.88 -9.16 -38.07
N ALA A 118 20.05 -7.84 -38.04
CA ALA A 118 19.71 -7.04 -36.85
C ALA A 118 18.20 -7.07 -36.55
N LYS A 119 17.36 -7.06 -37.59
CA LYS A 119 15.89 -7.16 -37.46
C LYS A 119 15.47 -8.50 -36.86
N ILE A 120 16.00 -9.62 -37.37
CA ILE A 120 15.64 -10.96 -36.86
C ILE A 120 16.14 -11.17 -35.43
N GLN A 121 17.33 -10.67 -35.08
CA GLN A 121 17.84 -10.70 -33.70
C GLN A 121 16.95 -9.90 -32.74
N SER A 122 16.50 -8.72 -33.18
CA SER A 122 15.56 -7.89 -32.40
C SER A 122 14.20 -8.58 -32.23
N ALA A 123 13.69 -9.22 -33.28
CA ALA A 123 12.43 -9.98 -33.23
C ALA A 123 12.51 -11.17 -32.27
N LEU A 124 13.61 -11.94 -32.32
CA LEU A 124 13.88 -13.04 -31.39
C LEU A 124 13.93 -12.55 -29.93
N GLN A 125 14.65 -11.45 -29.67
CA GLN A 125 14.72 -10.86 -28.33
C GLN A 125 13.35 -10.39 -27.84
N ASN A 126 12.56 -9.75 -28.70
CA ASN A 126 11.21 -9.28 -28.36
C ASN A 126 10.26 -10.44 -28.09
N ASN A 127 10.34 -11.53 -28.87
CA ASN A 127 9.55 -12.74 -28.65
C ASN A 127 9.86 -13.35 -27.27
N ALA A 128 11.14 -13.49 -26.92
CA ALA A 128 11.57 -13.98 -25.62
C ALA A 128 11.06 -13.08 -24.47
N ASN A 129 11.22 -11.76 -24.59
CA ASN A 129 10.72 -10.80 -23.60
C ASN A 129 9.19 -10.89 -23.42
N ASN A 130 8.44 -11.03 -24.52
CA ASN A 130 6.98 -11.18 -24.48
C ASN A 130 6.55 -12.49 -23.80
N LYS A 131 7.27 -13.59 -24.04
CA LYS A 131 7.04 -14.87 -23.34
C LYS A 131 7.29 -14.72 -21.83
N PHE A 132 8.38 -14.08 -21.42
CA PHE A 132 8.65 -13.81 -20.00
C PHE A 132 7.61 -12.91 -19.34
N ASN A 133 7.17 -11.84 -20.01
CA ASN A 133 6.13 -10.94 -19.50
C ASN A 133 4.77 -11.66 -19.36
N SER A 134 4.43 -12.51 -20.32
CA SER A 134 3.21 -13.33 -20.28
C SER A 134 3.25 -14.33 -19.13
N ALA A 135 4.39 -15.00 -18.92
CA ALA A 135 4.60 -15.92 -17.80
C ALA A 135 4.54 -15.21 -16.43
N ALA A 136 5.13 -14.01 -16.32
CA ALA A 136 5.07 -13.20 -15.10
C ALA A 136 3.63 -12.74 -14.79
N SER A 137 2.88 -12.36 -15.83
CA SER A 137 1.46 -11.99 -15.71
C SER A 137 0.60 -13.18 -15.27
N ALA A 138 0.81 -14.36 -15.86
CA ALA A 138 0.11 -15.58 -15.47
C ALA A 138 0.42 -15.99 -14.02
N THR A 139 1.68 -15.84 -13.59
CA THR A 139 2.11 -16.10 -12.21
C THR A 139 1.43 -15.14 -11.23
N SER A 140 1.35 -13.86 -11.58
CA SER A 140 0.68 -12.84 -10.77
C SER A 140 -0.82 -13.11 -10.67
N GLN A 141 -1.46 -13.51 -11.77
CA GLN A 141 -2.86 -13.90 -11.78
C GLN A 141 -3.12 -15.14 -10.91
N ALA A 142 -2.24 -16.14 -10.98
CA ALA A 142 -2.33 -17.34 -10.15
C ALA A 142 -2.19 -17.00 -8.65
N ALA A 143 -1.26 -16.12 -8.28
CA ALA A 143 -1.10 -15.64 -6.91
C ALA A 143 -2.33 -14.87 -6.41
N SER A 144 -2.92 -14.01 -7.26
CA SER A 144 -4.16 -13.30 -6.94
C SER A 144 -5.32 -14.26 -6.70
N THR A 145 -5.51 -15.25 -7.58
CA THR A 145 -6.53 -16.30 -7.43
C THR A 145 -6.31 -17.12 -6.15
N ALA A 146 -5.06 -17.47 -5.82
CA ALA A 146 -4.74 -18.19 -4.58
C ALA A 146 -5.06 -17.36 -3.33
N ASN A 147 -4.76 -16.06 -3.34
CA ASN A 147 -5.10 -15.15 -2.23
C ASN A 147 -6.62 -14.97 -2.08
N ALA A 148 -7.36 -14.90 -3.18
CA ALA A 148 -8.82 -14.86 -3.15
C ALA A 148 -9.40 -16.17 -2.57
N ALA A 149 -8.88 -17.32 -2.98
CA ALA A 149 -9.26 -18.61 -2.43
C ALA A 149 -8.95 -18.73 -0.93
N LYS A 150 -7.78 -18.26 -0.48
CA LYS A 150 -7.43 -18.19 0.94
C LYS A 150 -8.40 -17.30 1.72
N SER A 151 -8.71 -16.11 1.20
CA SER A 151 -9.63 -15.17 1.86
C SER A 151 -11.05 -15.74 1.98
N ALA A 152 -11.51 -16.47 0.96
CA ALA A 152 -12.79 -17.19 1.00
C ALA A 152 -12.76 -18.31 2.05
N ALA A 153 -11.66 -19.07 2.13
CA ALA A 153 -11.50 -20.11 3.15
C ALA A 153 -11.47 -19.53 4.58
N ASP A 154 -10.74 -18.43 4.80
CA ASP A 154 -10.70 -17.72 6.09
C ASP A 154 -12.10 -17.21 6.49
N SER A 155 -12.86 -16.68 5.53
CA SER A 155 -14.24 -16.23 5.75
C SER A 155 -15.17 -17.38 6.13
N ASN A 156 -15.08 -18.52 5.44
CA ASN A 156 -15.84 -19.73 5.77
C ASN A 156 -15.47 -20.27 7.16
N TYR A 157 -14.19 -20.23 7.52
CA TYR A 157 -13.72 -20.62 8.85
C TYR A 157 -14.27 -19.70 9.95
N ALA A 158 -14.25 -18.38 9.72
CA ALA A 158 -14.85 -17.40 10.65
C ALA A 158 -16.36 -17.61 10.81
N TYR A 159 -17.07 -17.87 9.72
CA TYR A 159 -18.50 -18.19 9.74
C TYR A 159 -18.79 -19.47 10.54
N ALA A 160 -18.04 -20.55 10.28
CA ALA A 160 -18.18 -21.80 11.03
C ALA A 160 -17.94 -21.60 12.54
N ASN A 161 -16.94 -20.82 12.93
CA ASN A 161 -16.69 -20.48 14.33
C ASN A 161 -17.83 -19.66 14.95
N SER A 162 -18.42 -18.73 14.19
CA SER A 162 -19.61 -17.99 14.64
C SER A 162 -20.79 -18.92 14.88
N GLU A 163 -21.07 -19.85 13.96
CA GLU A 163 -22.15 -20.83 14.11
C GLU A 163 -21.92 -21.74 15.32
N ILE A 164 -20.69 -22.18 15.57
CA ILE A 164 -20.32 -22.94 16.77
C ILE A 164 -20.59 -22.12 18.04
N ALA A 165 -20.27 -20.82 18.06
CA ALA A 165 -20.55 -19.95 19.21
C ALA A 165 -22.06 -19.76 19.43
N VAL A 166 -22.85 -19.63 18.36
CA VAL A 166 -24.31 -19.59 18.43
C VAL A 166 -24.86 -20.89 18.99
N GLN A 167 -24.40 -22.05 18.50
CA GLN A 167 -24.81 -23.37 18.98
C GLN A 167 -24.44 -23.58 20.46
N SER A 168 -23.25 -23.13 20.87
CA SER A 168 -22.79 -23.16 22.27
C SER A 168 -23.68 -22.30 23.17
N THR A 169 -24.03 -21.09 22.72
CA THR A 169 -24.96 -20.20 23.42
C THR A 169 -26.36 -20.80 23.53
N ALA A 170 -26.85 -21.43 22.46
CA ALA A 170 -28.14 -22.13 22.46
C ALA A 170 -28.12 -23.32 23.44
N THR A 171 -27.03 -24.07 23.49
CA THR A 171 -26.82 -25.17 24.44
C THR A 171 -26.80 -24.66 25.87
N ALA A 172 -26.09 -23.56 26.15
CA ALA A 172 -26.04 -22.95 27.48
C ALA A 172 -27.42 -22.42 27.93
N LYS A 173 -28.19 -21.82 27.01
CA LYS A 173 -29.58 -21.40 27.27
C LYS A 173 -30.50 -22.60 27.53
N ALA A 174 -30.37 -23.68 26.76
CA ALA A 174 -31.12 -24.91 26.96
C ALA A 174 -30.79 -25.54 28.33
N GLN A 175 -29.51 -25.57 28.70
CA GLN A 175 -29.07 -26.01 30.02
C GLN A 175 -29.65 -25.13 31.13
N SER A 176 -29.56 -23.79 30.99
CA SER A 176 -30.11 -22.86 31.98
C SER A 176 -31.63 -23.01 32.13
N ALA A 177 -32.35 -23.24 31.02
CA ALA A 177 -33.79 -23.50 31.04
C ALA A 177 -34.11 -24.85 31.69
N ALA A 178 -33.30 -25.88 31.43
CA ALA A 178 -33.44 -27.19 32.08
C ALA A 178 -33.14 -27.09 33.59
N ASP A 179 -32.09 -26.39 33.99
CA ASP A 179 -31.73 -26.15 35.39
C ASP A 179 -32.81 -25.32 36.11
N ASN A 180 -33.37 -24.32 35.42
CA ASN A 180 -34.47 -23.53 35.94
C ASN A 180 -35.75 -24.36 36.08
N ALA A 181 -36.10 -25.17 35.08
CA ALA A 181 -37.23 -26.09 35.15
C ALA A 181 -37.05 -27.14 36.26
N PHE A 182 -35.83 -27.67 36.43
CA PHE A 182 -35.48 -28.59 37.50
C PHE A 182 -35.57 -27.90 38.87
N SER A 183 -35.08 -26.67 39.00
CA SER A 183 -35.20 -25.87 40.22
C SER A 183 -36.64 -25.52 40.55
N GLN A 184 -37.47 -25.18 39.55
CA GLN A 184 -38.90 -24.97 39.71
C GLN A 184 -39.62 -26.26 40.12
N ALA A 185 -39.30 -27.40 39.50
CA ALA A 185 -39.86 -28.69 39.87
C ALA A 185 -39.47 -29.09 41.30
N LYS A 186 -38.19 -28.90 41.65
CA LYS A 186 -37.66 -29.09 43.01
C LYS A 186 -38.39 -28.19 44.01
N THR A 187 -38.54 -26.90 43.69
CA THR A 187 -39.30 -25.94 44.51
C THR A 187 -40.76 -26.34 44.62
N ALA A 188 -41.43 -26.76 43.54
CA ALA A 188 -42.83 -27.19 43.55
C ALA A 188 -43.03 -28.45 44.42
N ILE A 189 -42.06 -29.36 44.43
CA ILE A 189 -42.02 -30.52 45.33
C ILE A 189 -41.79 -30.06 46.78
N ASP A 190 -40.77 -29.24 47.03
CA ASP A 190 -40.37 -28.78 48.37
C ASP A 190 -41.41 -27.82 48.99
N THR A 191 -42.17 -27.08 48.18
CA THR A 191 -43.27 -26.17 48.60
C THR A 191 -44.65 -26.83 48.60
N GLY A 192 -44.75 -28.12 48.26
CA GLY A 192 -46.01 -28.87 48.35
C GLY A 192 -47.06 -28.54 47.28
N ASN A 193 -46.66 -27.95 46.14
CA ASN A 193 -47.55 -27.53 45.06
C ASN A 193 -47.83 -28.63 44.01
N ALA A 194 -47.73 -29.90 44.40
CA ALA A 194 -48.25 -31.05 43.64
C ALA A 194 -49.68 -31.39 44.09
N THR A 195 -50.54 -30.37 44.10
CA THR A 195 -51.97 -30.51 44.39
C THR A 195 -52.70 -30.16 43.09
N SER A 196 -53.02 -31.17 42.28
CA SER A 196 -54.01 -31.03 41.20
C SER A 196 -55.27 -30.38 41.78
N GLN A 197 -56.06 -29.65 40.99
CA GLN A 197 -57.37 -29.17 41.44
C GLN A 197 -58.22 -30.33 42.02
N ALA A 198 -58.01 -31.58 41.57
CA ALA A 198 -58.62 -32.77 42.18
C ALA A 198 -58.14 -33.08 43.61
N VAL A 199 -56.93 -32.67 44.00
CA VAL A 199 -56.38 -32.81 45.36
C VAL A 199 -56.73 -31.58 46.23
N THR A 200 -56.93 -30.39 45.65
CA THR A 200 -57.44 -29.20 46.35
C THR A 200 -58.93 -29.36 46.62
N ASP A 201 -59.70 -29.89 45.67
CA ASP A 201 -61.11 -30.23 45.86
C ASP A 201 -61.31 -31.37 46.88
N LEU A 202 -60.28 -32.21 47.12
CA LEU A 202 -60.25 -33.18 48.21
C LEU A 202 -59.89 -32.58 49.59
N LYS A 203 -59.23 -31.42 49.64
CA LYS A 203 -58.84 -30.75 50.91
C LYS A 203 -59.75 -29.60 51.31
N ASP A 204 -60.33 -28.86 50.37
CA ASP A 204 -61.19 -27.69 50.66
C ASP A 204 -62.68 -28.04 50.74
N GLY A 205 -63.05 -29.30 50.46
CA GLY A 205 -64.43 -29.82 50.64
C GLY A 205 -64.69 -30.55 51.95
N SER A 206 -63.68 -30.80 52.79
CA SER A 206 -63.84 -31.49 54.08
C SER A 206 -63.14 -30.76 55.21
N THR A 207 -63.92 -30.12 56.07
CA THR A 207 -63.49 -29.43 57.29
C THR A 207 -63.26 -30.38 58.47
N MET A 208 -63.16 -31.69 58.25
CA MET A 208 -63.05 -32.69 59.31
C MET A 208 -61.67 -33.34 59.33
N THR A 209 -60.96 -33.20 60.45
CA THR A 209 -59.72 -33.89 60.78
C THR A 209 -59.95 -35.42 60.85
N ILE A 210 -58.88 -36.21 60.67
CA ILE A 210 -58.91 -37.67 60.87
C ILE A 210 -59.40 -38.04 62.28
N ALA A 211 -59.17 -37.16 63.27
CA ALA A 211 -59.73 -37.29 64.61
C ALA A 211 -61.26 -37.07 64.63
N GLU A 212 -61.79 -36.11 63.86
CA GLU A 212 -63.23 -35.87 63.73
C GLU A 212 -63.95 -36.95 62.91
N LEU A 213 -63.29 -37.60 61.96
CA LEU A 213 -63.79 -38.79 61.27
C LEU A 213 -63.83 -40.02 62.21
N ALA A 214 -62.81 -40.21 63.04
CA ALA A 214 -62.80 -41.27 64.06
C ALA A 214 -63.86 -41.03 65.15
N ASN A 215 -64.04 -39.77 65.57
CA ASN A 215 -65.07 -39.39 66.56
C ASN A 215 -66.48 -39.49 65.96
N GLY A 216 -66.67 -39.07 64.71
CA GLY A 216 -67.93 -39.17 63.96
C GLY A 216 -68.37 -40.62 63.74
N LEU A 217 -67.42 -41.53 63.48
CA LEU A 217 -67.66 -42.97 63.41
C LEU A 217 -68.01 -43.55 64.80
N GLY A 218 -67.35 -43.07 65.87
CA GLY A 218 -67.68 -43.41 67.25
C GLY A 218 -69.09 -42.97 67.69
N THR A 219 -69.52 -41.75 67.35
CA THR A 219 -70.87 -41.24 67.68
C THR A 219 -71.99 -41.82 66.82
N LYS A 220 -71.74 -42.26 65.57
CA LYS A 220 -72.76 -42.97 64.77
C LYS A 220 -72.91 -44.45 65.16
N VAL A 221 -71.88 -45.06 65.74
CA VAL A 221 -71.92 -46.46 66.23
C VAL A 221 -72.35 -46.55 67.70
N ALA A 222 -72.33 -45.43 68.44
CA ALA A 222 -72.81 -45.32 69.82
C ALA A 222 -74.15 -44.58 69.97
N ASN A 223 -74.91 -44.37 68.88
CA ASN A 223 -76.29 -43.89 68.98
C ASN A 223 -77.17 -45.00 69.59
N SER A 224 -77.89 -44.67 70.66
CA SER A 224 -78.92 -45.48 71.31
C SER A 224 -79.96 -46.07 70.35
N ASP A 225 -80.18 -45.45 69.19
CA ASP A 225 -81.10 -45.92 68.16
C ASP A 225 -80.55 -47.16 67.41
N TYR A 226 -79.24 -47.25 67.17
CA TYR A 226 -78.65 -48.39 66.43
C TYR A 226 -78.50 -49.64 67.32
N ALA A 227 -78.22 -49.47 68.61
CA ALA A 227 -78.28 -50.55 69.60
C ALA A 227 -79.71 -51.09 69.75
N SER A 228 -80.72 -50.20 69.78
CA SER A 228 -82.14 -50.57 69.78
C SER A 228 -82.55 -51.32 68.51
N TYR A 229 -82.08 -50.92 67.33
CA TYR A 229 -82.37 -51.62 66.07
C TYR A 229 -81.72 -53.02 65.98
N LYS A 230 -80.52 -53.20 66.54
CA LYS A 230 -79.83 -54.50 66.58
C LYS A 230 -80.52 -55.47 67.55
N ASP A 231 -80.92 -54.99 68.72
CA ASP A 231 -81.63 -55.81 69.73
C ASP A 231 -83.10 -56.06 69.33
N GLN A 232 -83.79 -55.11 68.69
CA GLN A 232 -85.14 -55.31 68.13
C GLN A 232 -85.13 -56.29 66.95
N THR A 233 -84.15 -56.25 66.06
CA THR A 233 -84.10 -57.17 64.90
C THR A 233 -83.75 -58.60 65.33
N ALA A 234 -82.93 -58.77 66.39
CA ALA A 234 -82.64 -60.08 66.97
C ALA A 234 -83.82 -60.65 67.80
N SER A 235 -84.58 -59.80 68.51
CA SER A 235 -85.78 -60.20 69.26
C SER A 235 -86.98 -60.50 68.33
N GLN A 236 -87.15 -59.75 67.24
CA GLN A 236 -88.24 -59.94 66.27
C GLN A 236 -88.07 -61.16 65.36
N ILE A 237 -86.83 -61.63 65.16
CA ILE A 237 -86.56 -62.88 64.44
C ILE A 237 -86.65 -64.11 65.38
N GLY A 238 -86.41 -63.93 66.69
CA GLY A 238 -86.54 -64.98 67.70
C GLY A 238 -87.97 -65.26 68.20
N GLU A 239 -88.90 -64.30 68.12
CA GLU A 239 -90.29 -64.46 68.58
C GLU A 239 -91.30 -64.88 67.48
N LEU A 240 -90.98 -64.72 66.19
CA LEU A 240 -91.93 -65.01 65.08
C LEU A 240 -91.81 -66.41 64.48
N VAL A 241 -90.96 -67.28 65.06
CA VAL A 241 -90.89 -68.72 64.73
C VAL A 241 -90.85 -69.56 66.00
N THR A 242 -92.01 -69.86 66.61
CA THR A 242 -92.35 -71.17 67.24
C THR A 242 -93.83 -71.28 67.67
N ASN A 243 -94.70 -71.46 66.67
CA ASN A 243 -95.74 -72.49 66.55
C ASN A 243 -96.41 -73.11 67.82
N GLY A 244 -97.28 -72.37 68.54
CA GLY A 244 -98.20 -73.02 69.49
C GLY A 244 -99.27 -72.16 70.16
N ALA A 245 -98.93 -70.93 70.59
CA ALA A 245 -99.84 -70.15 71.45
C ALA A 245 -100.79 -69.19 70.70
N PHE A 246 -100.47 -68.79 69.47
CA PHE A 246 -101.26 -67.83 68.69
C PHE A 246 -102.54 -68.42 68.05
N SER A 247 -102.57 -69.74 67.79
CA SER A 247 -103.78 -70.42 67.26
C SER A 247 -104.85 -70.65 68.33
N ALA A 248 -104.49 -70.80 69.61
CA ALA A 248 -105.44 -70.99 70.71
C ALA A 248 -106.08 -69.67 71.20
N TYR A 249 -105.34 -68.55 71.12
CA TYR A 249 -105.83 -67.23 71.55
C TYR A 249 -106.77 -66.56 70.52
N LYS A 250 -106.56 -66.85 69.22
CA LYS A 250 -107.42 -66.35 68.12
C LYS A 250 -108.82 -66.98 68.10
N GLN A 251 -108.93 -68.26 68.45
CA GLN A 251 -110.21 -68.97 68.61
C GLN A 251 -111.00 -68.44 69.82
N THR A 252 -110.36 -68.29 70.98
CA THR A 252 -110.99 -67.80 72.21
C THR A 252 -111.49 -66.35 72.10
N THR A 253 -110.80 -65.50 71.33
CA THR A 253 -111.20 -64.09 71.11
C THR A 253 -112.32 -63.95 70.06
N ALA A 254 -112.41 -64.87 69.09
CA ALA A 254 -113.54 -64.96 68.17
C ALA A 254 -114.81 -65.45 68.87
N ASP A 255 -114.68 -66.36 69.85
CA ASP A 255 -115.80 -66.90 70.62
C ASP A 255 -116.37 -65.88 71.64
N LEU A 256 -115.51 -65.04 72.26
CA LEU A 256 -115.93 -63.98 73.21
C LEU A 256 -116.59 -62.75 72.53
N ILE A 257 -116.37 -62.53 71.23
CA ILE A 257 -117.05 -61.48 70.45
C ILE A 257 -118.40 -61.97 69.91
N SER A 258 -118.54 -63.28 69.66
CA SER A 258 -119.78 -63.95 69.25
C SER A 258 -120.83 -64.04 70.38
N GLU A 259 -120.37 -64.06 71.64
CA GLU A 259 -121.22 -64.18 72.83
C GLU A 259 -121.87 -62.85 73.28
N LYS A 260 -121.34 -61.69 72.87
CA LYS A 260 -121.79 -60.37 73.36
C LYS A 260 -122.81 -59.61 72.51
N VAL A 261 -123.21 -60.11 71.33
CA VAL A 261 -124.24 -59.47 70.47
C VAL A 261 -125.25 -60.50 69.92
N SER A 262 -125.56 -61.53 70.72
CA SER A 262 -126.73 -62.40 70.51
C SER A 262 -127.82 -62.07 71.53
N THR A 263 -128.92 -61.47 71.10
CA THR A 263 -130.20 -61.59 71.83
C THR A 263 -131.11 -62.47 71.00
N SER A 264 -131.28 -63.71 71.45
CA SER A 264 -131.97 -64.85 70.83
C SER A 264 -133.49 -64.68 70.61
N ALA A 265 -134.00 -63.45 70.47
CA ALA A 265 -135.42 -63.13 70.32
C ALA A 265 -135.81 -62.40 69.02
N PHE A 266 -134.90 -61.79 68.25
CA PHE A 266 -135.30 -61.06 67.02
C PHE A 266 -134.94 -61.77 65.70
N SER A 267 -133.99 -62.71 65.69
CA SER A 267 -133.63 -63.49 64.50
C SER A 267 -134.81 -64.34 63.96
N ALA A 268 -135.87 -64.53 64.74
CA ALA A 268 -137.13 -65.15 64.32
C ALA A 268 -138.12 -64.19 63.63
N TYR A 269 -137.98 -62.87 63.76
CA TYR A 269 -138.86 -61.86 63.12
C TYR A 269 -138.32 -61.39 61.75
N GLN A 270 -136.99 -61.37 61.57
CA GLN A 270 -136.31 -60.98 60.32
C GLN A 270 -136.62 -61.95 59.15
N ALA A 271 -136.79 -63.24 59.43
CA ALA A 271 -137.00 -64.27 58.41
C ALA A 271 -138.43 -64.28 57.80
N THR A 272 -139.43 -63.73 58.50
CA THR A 272 -140.84 -63.72 58.03
C THR A 272 -141.17 -62.44 57.23
N THR A 273 -140.55 -61.29 57.56
CA THR A 273 -140.76 -60.02 56.84
C THR A 273 -140.02 -59.96 55.50
N ALA A 274 -138.87 -60.62 55.36
CA ALA A 274 -138.12 -60.67 54.10
C ALA A 274 -138.90 -61.37 52.96
N LYS A 275 -139.68 -62.41 53.26
CA LYS A 275 -140.53 -63.13 52.28
C LYS A 275 -141.74 -62.32 51.78
N ALA A 276 -142.19 -61.29 52.50
CA ALA A 276 -143.33 -60.45 52.12
C ALA A 276 -142.94 -59.22 51.28
N ILE A 277 -141.64 -58.89 51.20
CA ILE A 277 -141.11 -57.74 50.44
C ILE A 277 -140.60 -58.18 49.07
N GLU A 278 -140.02 -59.38 48.96
CA GLU A 278 -139.54 -59.96 47.70
C GLU A 278 -140.68 -60.14 46.66
N SER A 279 -141.92 -60.37 47.10
CA SER A 279 -143.08 -60.53 46.21
C SER A 279 -143.65 -59.22 45.63
N LYS A 280 -143.07 -58.05 45.95
CA LYS A 280 -143.50 -56.74 45.41
C LYS A 280 -142.45 -56.02 44.56
N VAL A 281 -141.23 -56.54 44.47
CA VAL A 281 -140.08 -55.88 43.81
C VAL A 281 -139.64 -56.63 42.52
N GLU A 282 -140.21 -57.79 42.23
CA GLU A 282 -140.02 -58.57 40.99
C GLU A 282 -141.35 -58.73 40.22
N SER A 283 -141.93 -57.62 39.72
CA SER A 283 -143.08 -57.69 38.80
C SER A 283 -142.65 -57.43 37.35
N SER A 284 -143.25 -58.17 36.41
CA SER A 284 -142.96 -58.07 34.96
C SER A 284 -143.06 -56.63 34.41
N ASP A 285 -143.92 -55.81 35.01
CA ASP A 285 -144.21 -54.45 34.57
C ASP A 285 -143.02 -53.49 34.81
N PHE A 286 -142.22 -53.73 35.85
CA PHE A 286 -141.05 -52.90 36.15
C PHE A 286 -139.87 -53.15 35.17
N ASN A 287 -139.69 -54.39 34.71
CA ASN A 287 -138.63 -54.74 33.77
C ASN A 287 -138.85 -54.16 32.36
N THR A 288 -140.10 -53.95 31.94
CA THR A 288 -140.41 -53.31 30.64
C THR A 288 -140.02 -51.83 30.59
N TYR A 289 -140.24 -51.07 31.68
CA TYR A 289 -139.91 -49.64 31.76
C TYR A 289 -138.39 -49.37 31.72
N LYS A 290 -137.60 -50.29 32.30
CA LYS A 290 -136.13 -50.23 32.32
C LYS A 290 -135.54 -50.41 30.92
N GLN A 291 -136.09 -51.31 30.10
CA GLN A 291 -135.57 -51.60 28.76
C GLN A 291 -135.84 -50.44 27.77
N GLN A 292 -137.04 -49.83 27.80
CA GLN A 292 -137.40 -48.75 26.89
C GLN A 292 -136.57 -47.46 27.06
N THR A 293 -136.07 -47.20 28.28
CA THR A 293 -135.25 -46.00 28.57
C THR A 293 -133.80 -46.15 28.10
N ALA A 294 -133.25 -47.37 28.10
CA ALA A 294 -131.88 -47.63 27.67
C ALA A 294 -131.71 -47.54 26.14
N ASP A 295 -132.73 -47.95 25.38
CA ASP A 295 -132.69 -47.94 23.91
C ASP A 295 -132.79 -46.50 23.34
N ALA A 296 -133.52 -45.60 24.02
CA ALA A 296 -133.67 -44.19 23.61
C ALA A 296 -132.41 -43.33 23.81
N ILE A 297 -131.52 -43.70 24.74
CA ILE A 297 -130.26 -43.00 25.00
C ILE A 297 -129.19 -43.43 23.99
N THR A 298 -129.13 -44.72 23.65
CA THR A 298 -128.14 -45.27 22.70
C THR A 298 -128.31 -44.70 21.29
N SER A 299 -129.52 -44.31 20.88
CA SER A 299 -129.78 -43.76 19.55
C SER A 299 -129.32 -42.30 19.33
N LYS A 300 -128.90 -41.57 20.39
CA LYS A 300 -128.46 -40.16 20.29
C LYS A 300 -126.95 -39.92 20.32
N VAL A 301 -126.17 -40.88 20.81
CA VAL A 301 -124.71 -40.73 21.03
C VAL A 301 -123.83 -41.51 20.04
N ALA A 302 -124.42 -42.29 19.13
CA ALA A 302 -123.70 -43.01 18.07
C ALA A 302 -124.14 -42.55 16.68
N ASN A 303 -123.76 -41.32 16.26
CA ASN A 303 -123.96 -40.85 14.89
C ASN A 303 -122.63 -40.43 14.22
N SER A 304 -122.64 -40.37 12.89
CA SER A 304 -121.47 -40.06 12.05
C SER A 304 -120.91 -38.66 12.26
N ASP A 305 -121.73 -37.69 12.66
CA ASP A 305 -121.34 -36.28 12.74
C ASP A 305 -120.38 -36.03 13.93
N PHE A 306 -120.58 -36.75 15.03
CA PHE A 306 -119.72 -36.65 16.22
C PHE A 306 -118.32 -37.26 16.00
N SER A 307 -118.21 -38.31 15.18
CA SER A 307 -116.92 -38.94 14.85
C SER A 307 -116.02 -38.07 13.96
N THR A 308 -116.61 -37.25 13.08
CA THR A 308 -115.87 -36.33 12.21
C THR A 308 -115.26 -35.16 12.99
N TYR A 309 -116.01 -34.58 13.94
CA TYR A 309 -115.53 -33.46 14.76
C TYR A 309 -114.33 -33.85 15.66
N LYS A 310 -114.33 -35.09 16.18
CA LYS A 310 -113.23 -35.64 16.98
C LYS A 310 -111.93 -35.77 16.17
N THR A 311 -112.02 -36.15 14.89
CA THR A 311 -110.86 -36.36 14.02
C THR A 311 -110.26 -35.04 13.51
N GLN A 312 -111.09 -34.05 13.15
CA GLN A 312 -110.60 -32.72 12.72
C GLN A 312 -109.92 -31.95 13.85
N THR A 313 -110.45 -32.02 15.07
CA THR A 313 -109.86 -31.32 16.23
C THR A 313 -108.53 -31.92 16.68
N ALA A 314 -108.32 -33.23 16.47
CA ALA A 314 -107.03 -33.89 16.76
C ALA A 314 -105.92 -33.42 15.78
N ASN A 315 -106.24 -33.28 14.49
CA ASN A 315 -105.26 -32.90 13.46
C ASN A 315 -104.80 -31.42 13.56
N ASP A 316 -105.67 -30.51 13.98
CA ASP A 316 -105.33 -29.07 14.14
C ASP A 316 -104.50 -28.79 15.41
N ILE A 317 -104.51 -29.70 16.39
CA ILE A 317 -103.76 -29.57 17.65
C ILE A 317 -102.33 -30.12 17.52
N ASP A 318 -102.11 -31.17 16.70
CA ASP A 318 -100.79 -31.80 16.51
C ASP A 318 -99.75 -30.88 15.82
N LEU A 319 -100.18 -29.84 15.08
CA LEU A 319 -99.26 -28.87 14.46
C LEU A 319 -98.75 -27.77 15.41
N ARG A 320 -99.29 -27.65 16.64
CA ARG A 320 -98.91 -26.55 17.56
C ARG A 320 -98.19 -27.00 18.84
N VAL A 321 -98.11 -28.29 19.16
CA VAL A 321 -97.51 -28.75 20.44
C VAL A 321 -96.82 -30.12 20.34
N ILE A 322 -95.66 -30.22 19.68
CA ILE A 322 -94.70 -31.29 20.00
C ILE A 322 -93.72 -30.76 21.04
N LYS A 323 -93.99 -31.12 22.30
CA LYS A 323 -93.04 -31.09 23.41
C LYS A 323 -92.68 -32.56 23.68
N LYS A 324 -91.64 -33.09 23.02
CA LYS A 324 -90.71 -34.13 23.51
C LYS A 324 -89.90 -34.94 22.47
N ASP A 325 -89.90 -34.60 21.20
CA ASP A 325 -88.91 -35.14 20.26
C ASP A 325 -88.19 -34.00 19.53
N LEU A 326 -86.89 -34.19 19.24
CA LEU A 326 -86.11 -33.26 18.44
C LEU A 326 -86.87 -32.97 17.13
N ILE A 327 -87.03 -31.69 16.79
CA ILE A 327 -87.27 -31.32 15.41
C ILE A 327 -85.92 -31.52 14.72
N ASP A 328 -85.75 -32.63 14.02
CA ASP A 328 -84.51 -32.94 13.30
C ASP A 328 -84.22 -31.91 12.19
N GLU A 329 -85.25 -31.24 11.66
CA GLU A 329 -85.12 -30.22 10.63
C GLU A 329 -86.28 -29.21 10.65
N ILE A 330 -85.98 -27.91 10.73
CA ILE A 330 -86.94 -26.84 10.43
C ILE A 330 -86.71 -26.42 8.97
N ASN A 331 -87.49 -26.99 8.05
CA ASN A 331 -87.46 -26.58 6.64
C ASN A 331 -88.22 -25.27 6.45
N LEU A 332 -87.49 -24.16 6.34
CA LEU A 332 -88.05 -22.86 5.95
C LEU A 332 -87.85 -22.66 4.44
N GLN A 333 -88.93 -22.35 3.73
CA GLN A 333 -88.89 -22.08 2.30
C GLN A 333 -88.01 -20.85 2.01
N ALA A 334 -87.22 -20.89 0.94
CA ALA A 334 -86.32 -19.79 0.54
C ALA A 334 -87.12 -18.47 0.37
N GLY A 335 -86.87 -17.53 1.28
CA GLY A 335 -87.54 -16.24 1.41
C GLY A 335 -87.09 -15.54 2.70
N ASN A 336 -87.53 -14.29 2.95
CA ASN A 336 -87.17 -13.48 4.13
C ASN A 336 -87.68 -14.09 5.45
N SER A 337 -87.10 -15.21 5.86
CA SER A 337 -87.42 -15.91 7.10
C SER A 337 -86.83 -15.16 8.29
N LEU A 338 -87.69 -14.58 9.13
CA LEU A 338 -87.29 -13.93 10.37
C LEU A 338 -87.30 -14.95 11.52
N ILE A 339 -86.12 -15.36 11.99
CA ILE A 339 -85.98 -16.12 13.25
C ILE A 339 -85.67 -15.10 14.35
N SER A 340 -86.70 -14.57 14.99
CA SER A 340 -86.59 -13.63 16.11
C SER A 340 -87.33 -14.20 17.32
N SER A 341 -86.58 -14.54 18.37
CA SER A 341 -87.15 -14.69 19.71
C SER A 341 -87.15 -13.32 20.39
N SER A 342 -88.05 -13.08 21.33
CA SER A 342 -88.23 -11.80 22.02
C SER A 342 -87.05 -11.38 22.94
N GLY A 343 -85.85 -11.95 22.76
CA GLY A 343 -84.67 -11.50 23.50
C GLY A 343 -83.34 -12.18 23.20
N GLN A 344 -83.30 -13.41 22.65
CA GLN A 344 -82.04 -14.12 22.43
C GLN A 344 -82.17 -15.31 21.46
N LEU A 345 -81.38 -15.32 20.38
CA LEU A 345 -81.11 -16.53 19.62
C LEU A 345 -79.83 -17.18 20.17
N THR A 346 -79.94 -18.36 20.78
CA THR A 346 -78.79 -19.10 21.31
C THR A 346 -78.43 -20.23 20.35
N LEU A 347 -77.24 -20.15 19.75
CA LEU A 347 -76.64 -21.20 18.93
C LEU A 347 -75.56 -21.92 19.75
N SER A 348 -75.95 -22.96 20.50
CA SER A 348 -75.06 -23.65 21.47
C SER A 348 -74.62 -25.05 21.03
N GLY A 349 -74.85 -25.42 19.76
CA GLY A 349 -74.35 -26.67 19.21
C GLY A 349 -72.82 -26.74 19.28
N LYS A 350 -72.28 -27.96 19.40
CA LYS A 350 -70.81 -28.18 19.39
C LYS A 350 -70.14 -27.59 18.14
N THR A 351 -70.88 -27.60 17.02
CA THR A 351 -70.50 -26.98 15.75
C THR A 351 -71.70 -26.24 15.19
N ILE A 352 -71.52 -24.96 14.83
CA ILE A 352 -72.47 -24.20 14.00
C ILE A 352 -71.89 -24.19 12.59
N TYR A 353 -72.62 -24.77 11.63
CA TYR A 353 -72.18 -24.89 10.24
C TYR A 353 -72.74 -23.71 9.43
N PHE A 354 -71.85 -22.86 8.92
CA PHE A 354 -72.17 -21.95 7.83
C PHE A 354 -71.73 -22.63 6.54
N ASP A 355 -72.62 -22.71 5.54
CA ASP A 355 -72.31 -23.31 4.24
C ASP A 355 -71.06 -22.62 3.65
N THR A 356 -70.06 -23.42 3.31
CA THR A 356 -68.80 -22.95 2.73
C THR A 356 -68.81 -22.92 1.21
N ALA A 357 -69.72 -23.67 0.56
CA ALA A 357 -69.92 -23.65 -0.89
C ALA A 357 -70.75 -22.44 -1.32
N ASN A 358 -71.75 -22.07 -0.50
CA ASN A 358 -72.51 -20.82 -0.63
C ASN A 358 -72.34 -19.99 0.65
N PRO A 359 -71.23 -19.23 0.80
CA PRO A 359 -70.89 -18.56 2.04
C PRO A 359 -72.02 -17.66 2.54
N VAL A 360 -72.39 -17.85 3.81
CA VAL A 360 -73.34 -16.97 4.49
C VAL A 360 -72.73 -15.58 4.61
N ILE A 361 -73.30 -14.62 3.88
CA ILE A 361 -72.92 -13.21 3.98
C ILE A 361 -73.69 -12.59 5.15
N ILE A 362 -72.96 -12.07 6.14
CA ILE A 362 -73.52 -11.29 7.25
C ILE A 362 -73.17 -9.82 6.97
N PRO A 363 -74.10 -9.00 6.42
CA PRO A 363 -73.78 -7.62 6.05
C PRO A 363 -73.39 -6.74 7.24
N SER A 364 -73.93 -7.05 8.42
CA SER A 364 -73.61 -6.38 9.68
C SER A 364 -73.83 -7.30 10.87
N ALA A 365 -72.89 -7.32 11.81
CA ALA A 365 -73.06 -7.95 13.13
C ALA A 365 -72.47 -7.03 14.20
N ASN A 366 -73.18 -6.85 15.31
CA ASN A 366 -72.63 -6.19 16.49
C ASN A 366 -72.07 -7.26 17.43
N ILE A 367 -70.74 -7.40 17.45
CA ILE A 367 -70.03 -8.41 18.23
C ILE A 367 -69.25 -7.70 19.33
N ASP A 368 -69.73 -7.80 20.57
CA ASP A 368 -69.12 -7.15 21.74
C ASP A 368 -67.73 -7.73 22.08
N SER A 369 -67.57 -9.05 22.01
CA SER A 369 -66.28 -9.73 22.14
C SER A 369 -66.13 -10.85 21.12
N LEU A 370 -64.98 -10.91 20.46
CA LEU A 370 -64.64 -11.92 19.45
C LEU A 370 -63.38 -12.67 19.88
N LEU A 371 -63.43 -14.00 19.93
CA LEU A 371 -62.26 -14.88 20.08
C LEU A 371 -61.41 -14.63 21.35
N VAL A 372 -62.04 -14.36 22.50
CA VAL A 372 -61.34 -14.22 23.79
C VAL A 372 -60.50 -15.47 24.10
N GLY A 373 -59.18 -15.30 24.16
CA GLY A 373 -58.23 -16.41 24.38
C GLY A 373 -58.09 -17.39 23.19
N LYS A 374 -58.56 -17.02 21.99
CA LYS A 374 -58.49 -17.82 20.76
C LYS A 374 -57.76 -17.05 19.65
N LYS A 375 -57.49 -17.72 18.51
CA LYS A 375 -56.79 -17.13 17.36
C LYS A 375 -57.80 -16.76 16.26
N LEU A 376 -57.70 -15.55 15.72
CA LEU A 376 -58.31 -15.20 14.43
C LEU A 376 -57.38 -15.67 13.30
N ARG A 377 -57.92 -16.41 12.33
CA ARG A 377 -57.22 -16.79 11.09
C ARG A 377 -58.08 -16.34 9.91
N ALA A 378 -57.70 -15.25 9.26
CA ALA A 378 -58.37 -14.71 8.09
C ALA A 378 -57.34 -14.40 7.01
N ALA A 379 -57.68 -14.66 5.75
CA ALA A 379 -56.81 -14.32 4.61
C ALA A 379 -56.80 -12.80 4.36
N ASP A 380 -57.99 -12.18 4.41
CA ASP A 380 -58.16 -10.74 4.20
C ASP A 380 -58.91 -10.13 5.40
N ILE A 381 -58.32 -9.09 6.00
CA ILE A 381 -58.94 -8.27 7.04
C ILE A 381 -58.91 -6.82 6.53
N SER A 382 -60.09 -6.24 6.33
CA SER A 382 -60.25 -4.81 6.03
C SER A 382 -60.99 -4.15 7.19
N ALA A 383 -60.34 -3.20 7.87
CA ALA A 383 -60.88 -2.53 9.04
C ALA A 383 -60.48 -1.05 9.06
N ASN A 384 -61.43 -0.17 9.43
CA ASN A 384 -61.17 1.27 9.60
C ASN A 384 -60.25 1.56 10.80
N THR A 385 -60.33 0.70 11.82
CA THR A 385 -59.45 0.69 13.00
C THR A 385 -59.19 -0.75 13.40
N PHE A 386 -57.99 -1.07 13.86
CA PHE A 386 -57.65 -2.40 14.36
C PHE A 386 -56.78 -2.26 15.61
N SER A 387 -57.03 -3.05 16.65
CA SER A 387 -56.16 -3.14 17.82
C SER A 387 -56.08 -4.57 18.29
N THR A 388 -54.89 -5.04 18.61
CA THR A 388 -54.77 -6.24 19.45
C THR A 388 -55.30 -5.94 20.85
N ASN A 389 -55.77 -6.97 21.57
CA ASN A 389 -56.35 -6.83 22.91
C ASN A 389 -55.39 -6.22 23.96
N ASN A 390 -54.08 -6.24 23.70
CA ASN A 390 -53.02 -5.67 24.52
C ASN A 390 -52.41 -4.39 23.93
N GLU A 391 -53.00 -3.84 22.86
CA GLU A 391 -52.57 -2.61 22.19
C GLU A 391 -51.09 -2.62 21.72
N THR A 392 -50.51 -3.81 21.48
CA THR A 392 -49.14 -3.92 20.95
C THR A 392 -49.04 -3.70 19.45
N PHE A 393 -50.16 -3.82 18.74
CA PHE A 393 -50.32 -3.47 17.33
C PHE A 393 -51.66 -2.76 17.14
N THR A 394 -51.63 -1.51 16.66
CA THR A 394 -52.85 -0.71 16.42
C THR A 394 -52.79 -0.03 15.06
N VAL A 395 -53.95 0.13 14.43
CA VAL A 395 -54.20 0.98 13.27
C VAL A 395 -55.30 1.95 13.67
N ASP A 396 -54.97 3.24 13.70
CA ASP A 396 -55.96 4.29 14.00
C ASP A 396 -56.82 4.63 12.77
N LYS A 397 -57.83 5.48 12.96
CA LYS A 397 -58.75 5.92 11.90
C LYS A 397 -58.07 6.70 10.75
N ASN A 398 -56.84 7.16 10.96
CA ASN A 398 -56.05 7.89 9.97
C ASN A 398 -55.04 6.96 9.27
N GLY A 399 -55.00 5.67 9.63
CA GLY A 399 -54.06 4.67 9.10
C GLY A 399 -52.69 4.65 9.80
N ALA A 400 -52.50 5.38 10.90
CA ALA A 400 -51.25 5.35 11.65
C ALA A 400 -51.08 4.00 12.36
N ILE A 401 -49.93 3.36 12.15
CA ILE A 401 -49.59 2.06 12.72
C ILE A 401 -48.68 2.26 13.93
N THR A 402 -49.07 1.71 15.08
CA THR A 402 -48.18 1.59 16.25
C THR A 402 -47.90 0.11 16.50
N ALA A 403 -46.63 -0.27 16.55
CA ALA A 403 -46.21 -1.65 16.84
C ALA A 403 -45.02 -1.67 17.81
N LYS A 404 -45.16 -2.31 18.97
CA LYS A 404 -44.10 -2.30 20.01
C LYS A 404 -42.91 -3.20 19.69
N ASN A 405 -43.13 -4.32 19.00
CA ASN A 405 -42.10 -5.33 18.67
C ASN A 405 -42.35 -5.91 17.26
N MET A 406 -42.18 -5.10 16.21
CA MET A 406 -42.38 -5.55 14.82
C MET A 406 -41.11 -6.22 14.26
N THR A 407 -41.27 -7.40 13.66
CA THR A 407 -40.23 -8.05 12.84
C THR A 407 -40.75 -8.18 11.41
N LEU A 408 -40.05 -7.59 10.44
CA LEU A 408 -40.32 -7.81 9.01
C LEU A 408 -39.36 -8.89 8.48
N ILE A 409 -39.90 -10.02 8.02
CA ILE A 409 -39.11 -11.11 7.43
C ILE A 409 -39.33 -11.10 5.92
N GLY A 410 -38.26 -10.86 5.14
CA GLY A 410 -38.31 -10.86 3.67
C GLY A 410 -39.11 -9.72 3.03
N GLY A 411 -39.48 -8.69 3.80
CA GLY A 411 -40.26 -7.54 3.33
C GLY A 411 -39.43 -6.27 3.13
N THR A 412 -40.04 -5.24 2.52
CA THR A 412 -39.48 -3.88 2.38
C THR A 412 -40.20 -2.92 3.33
N LEU A 413 -39.47 -2.10 4.08
CA LEU A 413 -40.02 -0.98 4.84
C LEU A 413 -39.83 0.32 4.04
N THR A 414 -40.91 0.85 3.46
CA THR A 414 -40.90 2.15 2.77
C THR A 414 -41.39 3.22 3.73
N SER A 415 -40.50 4.09 4.20
CA SER A 415 -40.84 5.22 5.08
C SER A 415 -40.04 6.47 4.68
N PRO A 416 -40.65 7.67 4.69
CA PRO A 416 -39.91 8.92 4.55
C PRO A 416 -38.84 9.12 5.63
N THR A 417 -39.02 8.53 6.82
CA THR A 417 -38.10 8.66 7.95
C THR A 417 -38.07 7.38 8.77
N ILE A 418 -36.87 6.92 9.13
CA ILE A 418 -36.64 5.78 10.03
C ILE A 418 -35.79 6.28 11.19
N ASN A 419 -36.40 6.42 12.37
CA ASN A 419 -35.69 6.79 13.60
C ASN A 419 -35.32 5.52 14.36
N ALA A 420 -34.09 5.05 14.21
CA ALA A 420 -33.59 3.82 14.85
C ALA A 420 -32.23 4.07 15.52
N SER A 421 -31.97 3.41 16.65
CA SER A 421 -30.66 3.44 17.31
C SER A 421 -29.59 2.65 16.55
N THR A 422 -30.00 1.65 15.76
CA THR A 422 -29.11 0.74 15.04
C THR A 422 -29.77 0.32 13.74
N ILE A 423 -29.04 0.41 12.64
CA ILE A 423 -29.43 -0.10 11.32
C ILE A 423 -28.32 -1.06 10.88
N ASN A 424 -28.60 -2.36 10.93
CA ASN A 424 -27.67 -3.40 10.48
C ASN A 424 -28.09 -3.83 9.08
N GLY A 425 -27.36 -3.38 8.06
CA GLY A 425 -27.58 -3.79 6.67
C GLY A 425 -26.27 -4.21 6.01
N SER A 426 -26.33 -5.18 5.11
CA SER A 426 -25.19 -5.52 4.24
C SER A 426 -24.85 -4.37 3.29
N THR A 427 -25.86 -3.62 2.87
CA THR A 427 -25.74 -2.42 2.02
C THR A 427 -26.63 -1.32 2.56
N ILE A 428 -26.09 -0.10 2.70
CA ILE A 428 -26.85 1.11 3.04
C ILE A 428 -26.59 2.14 1.95
N ASN A 429 -27.59 2.43 1.13
CA ASN A 429 -27.51 3.42 0.06
C ASN A 429 -28.10 4.75 0.54
N GLY A 430 -27.25 5.65 1.06
CA GLY A 430 -27.65 7.00 1.46
C GLY A 430 -27.10 8.05 0.51
N THR A 431 -27.89 9.10 0.25
CA THR A 431 -27.41 10.29 -0.48
C THR A 431 -26.52 11.18 0.39
N THR A 432 -26.69 11.13 1.71
CA THR A 432 -25.84 11.86 2.66
C THR A 432 -25.78 11.09 3.96
N PHE A 433 -24.59 11.04 4.57
CA PHE A 433 -24.38 10.52 5.91
C PHE A 433 -23.77 11.62 6.78
N HIS A 434 -24.23 11.74 8.01
CA HIS A 434 -23.64 12.62 9.03
C HIS A 434 -23.32 11.78 10.26
N GLY A 435 -22.04 11.79 10.66
CA GLY A 435 -21.56 11.14 11.88
C GLY A 435 -21.38 12.16 12.99
N GLY A 436 -22.14 11.99 14.08
CA GLY A 436 -22.17 12.90 15.22
C GLY A 436 -23.09 14.12 15.01
N ASP A 437 -23.14 14.99 16.01
CA ASP A 437 -23.86 16.27 15.93
C ASP A 437 -23.04 17.32 15.18
N ILE A 438 -23.68 18.41 14.75
CA ILE A 438 -22.99 19.57 14.16
C ILE A 438 -21.90 20.04 15.12
N ILE A 439 -20.68 20.28 14.61
CA ILE A 439 -19.55 20.72 15.43
C ILE A 439 -19.92 22.04 16.12
N SER A 440 -20.00 22.02 17.45
CA SER A 440 -20.38 23.16 18.29
C SER A 440 -19.19 24.08 18.53
N ASN A 441 -18.81 24.84 17.50
CA ASN A 441 -17.79 25.89 17.60
C ASN A 441 -18.22 27.12 16.79
N SER A 442 -17.95 28.33 17.29
CA SER A 442 -18.30 29.57 16.60
C SER A 442 -17.59 29.75 15.26
N ASN A 443 -16.43 29.12 15.07
CA ASN A 443 -15.74 29.10 13.79
C ASN A 443 -16.38 28.09 12.80
N ASN A 444 -17.31 27.22 13.20
CA ASN A 444 -18.01 26.31 12.29
C ASN A 444 -19.20 27.00 11.61
N THR A 445 -18.94 28.03 10.81
CA THR A 445 -20.00 28.84 10.16
C THR A 445 -20.79 28.05 9.11
N ALA A 446 -20.21 26.99 8.55
CA ALA A 446 -20.83 26.13 7.54
C ALA A 446 -21.60 24.93 8.12
N LYS A 447 -21.69 24.81 9.45
CA LYS A 447 -22.39 23.71 10.15
C LYS A 447 -21.89 22.32 9.73
N TYR A 448 -20.58 22.15 9.60
CA TYR A 448 -19.99 20.84 9.35
C TYR A 448 -20.25 19.88 10.52
N TYR A 449 -20.37 18.61 10.16
CA TYR A 449 -20.40 17.48 11.08
C TYR A 449 -18.97 16.90 11.22
N PRO A 450 -18.65 16.24 12.34
CA PRO A 450 -17.35 15.56 12.53
C PRO A 450 -17.03 14.59 11.40
N MET A 451 -18.03 13.88 10.90
CA MET A 451 -17.94 13.06 9.70
C MET A 451 -19.13 13.33 8.79
N SER A 452 -18.91 13.39 7.48
CA SER A 452 -20.00 13.36 6.51
C SER A 452 -19.62 12.69 5.21
N ILE A 453 -20.55 11.96 4.60
CA ILE A 453 -20.50 11.59 3.18
C ILE A 453 -21.55 12.43 2.47
N ASP A 454 -21.17 13.23 1.48
CA ASP A 454 -22.13 14.05 0.73
C ASP A 454 -22.71 13.31 -0.50
N SER A 455 -23.60 13.97 -1.23
CA SER A 455 -24.27 13.40 -2.40
C SER A 455 -23.35 13.10 -3.58
N SER A 456 -22.12 13.61 -3.58
CA SER A 456 -21.09 13.26 -4.56
C SER A 456 -20.31 12.00 -4.18
N GLY A 457 -20.58 11.43 -3.00
CA GLY A 457 -19.81 10.33 -2.41
C GLY A 457 -18.51 10.78 -1.74
N THR A 458 -18.31 12.09 -1.56
CA THR A 458 -17.12 12.61 -0.91
C THR A 458 -17.22 12.36 0.60
N TYR A 459 -16.30 11.57 1.11
CA TYR A 459 -16.12 11.39 2.55
C TYR A 459 -15.33 12.57 3.12
N ASN A 460 -15.83 13.19 4.18
CA ASN A 460 -15.20 14.28 4.91
C ASN A 460 -15.10 13.91 6.39
N SER A 461 -13.94 14.13 6.99
CA SER A 461 -13.71 14.13 8.43
C SER A 461 -13.23 15.52 8.83
N THR A 462 -14.00 16.22 9.65
CA THR A 462 -13.81 17.65 9.94
C THR A 462 -13.67 17.88 11.44
N THR A 463 -12.73 18.74 11.83
CA THR A 463 -12.61 19.23 13.21
C THR A 463 -12.37 20.72 13.17
N ILE A 464 -13.16 21.49 13.93
CA ILE A 464 -13.02 22.94 14.04
C ILE A 464 -13.02 23.32 15.51
N ASN A 465 -12.00 24.07 15.93
CA ASN A 465 -11.91 24.65 17.27
C ASN A 465 -11.52 26.14 17.19
N ASN A 466 -11.15 26.72 18.33
CA ASN A 466 -10.81 28.14 18.41
C ASN A 466 -9.48 28.51 17.72
N VAL A 467 -8.62 27.52 17.45
CA VAL A 467 -7.24 27.71 16.97
C VAL A 467 -7.07 27.19 15.54
N ILE A 468 -7.71 26.10 15.16
CA ILE A 468 -7.55 25.44 13.86
C ILE A 468 -8.87 24.87 13.32
N ALA A 469 -8.93 24.77 12.00
CA ALA A 469 -9.88 23.92 11.29
C ALA A 469 -9.09 22.91 10.44
N LEU A 470 -9.39 21.62 10.64
CA LEU A 470 -8.80 20.50 9.92
C LEU A 470 -9.90 19.77 9.16
N ARG A 471 -9.63 19.39 7.92
CA ARG A 471 -10.51 18.52 7.15
C ARG A 471 -9.71 17.51 6.34
N ALA A 472 -10.01 16.23 6.52
CA ALA A 472 -9.57 15.17 5.62
C ALA A 472 -10.73 14.80 4.70
N SER A 473 -10.52 14.82 3.39
CA SER A 473 -11.55 14.43 2.42
C SER A 473 -11.03 13.39 1.43
N VAL A 474 -11.87 12.40 1.10
CA VAL A 474 -11.61 11.43 0.03
C VAL A 474 -12.60 11.70 -1.10
N GLN A 475 -12.08 12.16 -2.25
CA GLN A 475 -12.88 12.52 -3.42
C GLN A 475 -12.12 12.26 -4.72
N SER A 476 -12.81 11.74 -5.75
CA SER A 476 -12.26 11.57 -7.10
C SER A 476 -10.89 10.85 -7.15
N GLY A 477 -10.68 9.85 -6.30
CA GLY A 477 -9.42 9.10 -6.22
C GLY A 477 -8.25 9.84 -5.53
N ALA A 478 -8.53 10.99 -4.91
CA ALA A 478 -7.58 11.76 -4.12
C ALA A 478 -7.94 11.76 -2.64
N ILE A 479 -6.92 11.80 -1.78
CA ILE A 479 -7.03 12.12 -0.36
C ILE A 479 -6.48 13.54 -0.18
N ILE A 480 -7.28 14.41 0.41
CA ILE A 480 -6.94 15.81 0.65
C ILE A 480 -6.96 16.07 2.14
N TYR A 481 -5.89 16.66 2.66
CA TYR A 481 -5.82 17.17 4.02
C TYR A 481 -5.72 18.69 3.97
N ASP A 482 -6.74 19.37 4.48
CA ASP A 482 -6.81 20.80 4.65
C ASP A 482 -6.47 21.18 6.10
N TYR A 483 -5.47 22.04 6.28
CA TYR A 483 -5.17 22.75 7.50
C TYR A 483 -5.50 24.23 7.34
N ARG A 484 -6.22 24.81 8.29
CA ARG A 484 -6.47 26.25 8.38
C ARG A 484 -6.21 26.72 9.81
N SER A 485 -5.42 27.77 9.97
CA SER A 485 -5.34 28.51 11.22
C SER A 485 -6.57 29.39 11.41
N MET A 486 -7.18 29.33 12.58
CA MET A 486 -8.24 30.25 13.02
C MET A 486 -7.68 31.50 13.71
N LEU A 487 -6.37 31.52 13.96
CA LEU A 487 -5.64 32.66 14.50
C LEU A 487 -4.80 33.32 13.39
N PRO A 488 -4.76 34.67 13.33
CA PRO A 488 -3.88 35.36 12.42
C PRO A 488 -2.41 35.25 12.89
N ASN A 489 -1.48 35.32 11.94
CA ASN A 489 -0.06 35.56 12.19
C ASN A 489 0.20 37.04 12.50
N ASP A 490 1.48 37.40 12.74
CA ASP A 490 1.90 38.77 13.07
C ASP A 490 1.52 39.82 12.01
N ASN A 491 1.28 39.39 10.76
CA ASN A 491 0.85 40.24 9.65
C ASN A 491 -0.67 40.28 9.46
N GLY A 492 -1.45 39.74 10.41
CA GLY A 492 -2.91 39.68 10.33
C GLY A 492 -3.47 38.66 9.34
N LYS A 493 -2.64 37.73 8.82
CA LYS A 493 -3.02 36.72 7.82
C LYS A 493 -3.21 35.35 8.45
N TYR A 494 -4.07 34.51 7.88
CA TYR A 494 -4.37 33.19 8.43
C TYR A 494 -3.66 32.11 7.62
N ILE A 495 -2.81 31.30 8.27
CA ILE A 495 -2.01 30.28 7.59
C ILE A 495 -2.92 29.15 7.09
N TYR A 496 -2.65 28.65 5.88
CA TYR A 496 -3.22 27.39 5.40
C TYR A 496 -2.11 26.43 4.96
N SER A 497 -2.41 25.14 5.01
CA SER A 497 -1.64 24.13 4.29
C SER A 497 -2.59 23.08 3.72
N ASN A 498 -2.32 22.64 2.50
CA ASN A 498 -3.07 21.62 1.80
C ASN A 498 -2.14 20.48 1.40
N THR A 499 -2.49 19.25 1.72
CA THR A 499 -1.81 18.07 1.19
C THR A 499 -2.77 17.30 0.30
N VAL A 500 -2.38 17.04 -0.93
CA VAL A 500 -3.13 16.21 -1.89
C VAL A 500 -2.30 14.99 -2.22
N ILE A 501 -2.88 13.81 -2.04
CA ILE A 501 -2.32 12.52 -2.45
C ILE A 501 -3.26 11.94 -3.50
N ASN A 502 -2.79 11.74 -4.73
CA ASN A 502 -3.59 11.21 -5.83
C ASN A 502 -2.73 10.37 -6.79
N GLY A 503 -3.32 9.91 -7.90
CA GLY A 503 -2.62 9.09 -8.91
C GLY A 503 -1.44 9.78 -9.60
N GLN A 504 -1.27 11.10 -9.46
CA GLN A 504 -0.13 11.85 -10.00
C GLN A 504 1.00 12.03 -8.97
N GLY A 505 0.75 11.79 -7.69
CA GLY A 505 1.76 11.89 -6.63
C GLY A 505 1.28 12.61 -5.38
N VAL A 506 2.21 13.30 -4.70
CA VAL A 506 1.96 14.04 -3.46
C VAL A 506 2.29 15.51 -3.68
N THR A 507 1.33 16.40 -3.41
CA THR A 507 1.55 17.85 -3.43
C THR A 507 1.20 18.44 -2.07
N ILE A 508 2.09 19.26 -1.53
CA ILE A 508 1.91 20.02 -0.30
C ILE A 508 2.01 21.50 -0.66
N GLU A 509 0.93 22.23 -0.45
CA GLU A 509 0.87 23.67 -0.63
C GLU A 509 0.75 24.37 0.71
N SER A 510 1.38 25.54 0.83
CA SER A 510 1.24 26.37 2.01
C SER A 510 1.23 27.86 1.64
N GLY A 511 0.57 28.64 2.49
CA GLY A 511 0.44 30.07 2.29
C GLY A 511 -0.49 30.67 3.33
N HIS A 512 -1.20 31.71 2.92
CA HIS A 512 -2.14 32.39 3.81
C HIS A 512 -3.44 32.79 3.11
N THR A 513 -4.44 33.10 3.92
CA THR A 513 -5.69 33.78 3.53
C THR A 513 -5.76 35.14 4.25
N ASP A 514 -6.43 36.11 3.65
CA ASP A 514 -6.59 37.45 4.24
C ASP A 514 -7.66 37.50 5.33
N THR A 515 -8.53 36.49 5.34
CA THR A 515 -9.63 36.33 6.30
C THR A 515 -9.59 34.93 6.87
N LYS A 516 -10.25 34.74 8.02
CA LYS A 516 -10.40 33.42 8.64
C LYS A 516 -11.16 32.48 7.70
N ASP A 517 -10.55 31.37 7.32
CA ASP A 517 -11.14 30.37 6.41
C ASP A 517 -11.87 29.26 7.17
N SER A 518 -13.05 29.56 7.70
CA SER A 518 -13.89 28.59 8.41
C SER A 518 -14.57 27.55 7.50
N THR A 519 -14.57 27.78 6.19
CA THR A 519 -15.32 26.98 5.22
C THR A 519 -14.42 26.24 4.22
N PHE A 520 -13.10 26.31 4.43
CA PHE A 520 -12.07 25.76 3.53
C PHE A 520 -12.10 26.30 2.09
N ASN A 521 -12.76 27.43 1.87
CA ASN A 521 -13.04 28.01 0.54
C ASN A 521 -12.56 29.46 0.40
N ALA A 522 -11.93 30.05 1.42
CA ALA A 522 -11.39 31.40 1.32
C ALA A 522 -10.31 31.48 0.23
N LYS A 523 -10.15 32.68 -0.35
CA LYS A 523 -9.11 32.94 -1.35
C LYS A 523 -7.72 32.70 -0.74
N ARG A 524 -7.01 31.74 -1.32
CA ARG A 524 -5.67 31.31 -0.91
C ARG A 524 -4.62 32.10 -1.68
N THR A 525 -3.61 32.59 -0.98
CA THR A 525 -2.41 33.18 -1.57
C THR A 525 -1.23 32.30 -1.18
N GLY A 526 -0.68 31.59 -2.16
CA GLY A 526 0.40 30.62 -1.95
C GLY A 526 1.78 31.29 -2.01
N SER A 527 2.68 30.86 -1.14
CA SER A 527 4.09 31.30 -1.15
C SER A 527 5.06 30.17 -1.42
N SER A 528 4.64 28.92 -1.18
CA SER A 528 5.49 27.74 -1.29
C SER A 528 4.68 26.48 -1.62
N TYR A 529 5.22 25.61 -2.48
CA TYR A 529 4.71 24.26 -2.66
C TYR A 529 5.85 23.23 -2.80
N ILE A 530 5.58 22.01 -2.37
CA ILE A 530 6.42 20.82 -2.54
C ILE A 530 5.59 19.81 -3.33
N SER A 531 6.13 19.29 -4.43
CA SER A 531 5.44 18.32 -5.29
C SER A 531 6.36 17.15 -5.59
N LEU A 532 5.90 15.93 -5.34
CA LEU A 532 6.58 14.69 -5.72
C LEU A 532 5.71 13.94 -6.72
N THR A 533 6.12 13.94 -7.99
CA THR A 533 5.37 13.27 -9.08
C THR A 533 6.29 12.38 -9.92
N PRO A 534 5.77 11.33 -10.60
CA PRO A 534 6.57 10.50 -11.50
C PRO A 534 7.19 11.27 -12.67
N SER A 535 6.48 12.29 -13.19
CA SER A 535 6.95 13.07 -14.34
C SER A 535 7.95 14.17 -13.97
N GLY A 536 7.83 14.75 -12.78
CA GLY A 536 8.63 15.91 -12.34
C GLY A 536 9.64 15.60 -11.24
N GLY A 537 9.61 14.40 -10.64
CA GLY A 537 10.40 14.09 -9.46
C GLY A 537 9.99 14.95 -8.26
N LEU A 538 10.96 15.35 -7.44
CA LEU A 538 10.76 16.28 -6.32
C LEU A 538 10.97 17.72 -6.79
N MET A 539 9.89 18.49 -6.81
CA MET A 539 9.88 19.92 -7.09
C MET A 539 9.64 20.70 -5.80
N LEU A 540 10.53 21.64 -5.52
CA LEU A 540 10.45 22.59 -4.42
C LEU A 540 10.23 23.98 -5.01
N SER A 541 9.27 24.74 -4.50
CA SER A 541 9.01 26.10 -4.95
C SER A 541 8.65 27.01 -3.78
N GLY A 542 9.16 28.24 -3.80
CA GLY A 542 8.96 29.25 -2.76
C GLY A 542 10.06 29.30 -1.70
N PRO A 543 10.24 30.44 -1.01
CA PRO A 543 11.44 30.76 -0.25
C PRO A 543 11.75 29.82 0.93
N ASN A 544 10.76 29.06 1.41
CA ASN A 544 10.88 28.18 2.57
C ASN A 544 10.75 26.68 2.23
N SER A 545 10.74 26.32 0.94
CA SER A 545 10.60 24.91 0.50
C SER A 545 11.98 24.25 0.40
N ASN A 546 12.54 23.84 1.53
CA ASN A 546 13.88 23.26 1.60
C ASN A 546 13.82 21.75 1.87
N ILE A 547 14.80 20.99 1.36
CA ILE A 547 15.14 19.67 1.91
C ILE A 547 16.11 19.91 3.05
N ASP A 548 15.63 19.80 4.27
CA ASP A 548 16.38 20.12 5.47
C ASP A 548 17.06 18.88 6.06
N PHE A 549 18.38 18.98 6.23
CA PHE A 549 19.19 18.04 7.01
C PHE A 549 19.71 18.75 8.27
N ALA A 550 20.10 17.98 9.30
CA ALA A 550 20.50 18.55 10.59
C ALA A 550 21.61 19.62 10.51
N GLY A 551 22.51 19.55 9.51
CA GLY A 551 23.60 20.51 9.32
C GLY A 551 23.63 21.30 8.02
N MET A 552 22.72 21.02 7.09
CA MET A 552 22.62 21.73 5.80
C MET A 552 21.17 21.70 5.32
N TYR A 553 20.83 22.49 4.33
CA TYR A 553 19.61 22.30 3.58
C TYR A 553 19.83 22.55 2.09
N MET A 554 19.04 21.89 1.26
CA MET A 554 18.94 22.23 -0.16
C MET A 554 17.77 23.18 -0.37
N ASN A 555 18.03 24.34 -0.96
CA ASN A 555 16.98 25.31 -1.27
C ASN A 555 16.31 25.03 -2.63
N PRO A 556 15.19 25.70 -2.98
CA PRO A 556 14.49 25.49 -4.26
C PRO A 556 15.33 25.70 -5.52
N TYR A 557 16.44 26.45 -5.42
CA TYR A 557 17.36 26.70 -6.53
C TYR A 557 18.44 25.62 -6.66
N GLY A 558 18.40 24.57 -5.82
CA GLY A 558 19.38 23.49 -5.81
C GLY A 558 20.67 23.80 -5.04
N ASN A 559 20.75 24.97 -4.38
CA ASN A 559 21.94 25.30 -3.59
C ASN A 559 21.96 24.46 -2.31
N ILE A 560 23.12 23.87 -2.01
CA ILE A 560 23.41 23.26 -0.71
C ILE A 560 23.91 24.37 0.21
N VAL A 561 23.11 24.71 1.22
CA VAL A 561 23.42 25.76 2.19
C VAL A 561 23.72 25.12 3.54
N GLY A 562 24.92 25.40 4.06
CA GLY A 562 25.29 24.97 5.40
C GLY A 562 24.57 25.76 6.49
N LYS A 563 24.11 25.08 7.53
CA LYS A 563 23.53 25.75 8.70
C LYS A 563 24.65 26.32 9.57
N SER A 564 24.42 27.46 10.22
CA SER A 564 25.40 28.16 11.06
C SER A 564 25.96 27.33 12.23
N SER A 565 25.27 26.27 12.64
CA SER A 565 25.75 25.32 13.66
C SER A 565 26.67 24.22 13.12
N SER A 566 26.91 24.16 11.81
CA SER A 566 27.66 23.08 11.16
C SER A 566 28.97 23.57 10.56
N ALA A 567 30.09 23.00 11.03
CA ALA A 567 31.42 23.34 10.54
C ALA A 567 31.68 22.85 9.10
N TYR A 568 31.04 21.74 8.70
CA TYR A 568 31.21 21.16 7.38
C TYR A 568 29.99 20.34 6.99
N TRP A 569 29.88 20.07 5.70
CA TRP A 569 29.21 18.87 5.23
C TRP A 569 30.18 17.92 4.54
N GLN A 570 29.85 16.63 4.49
CA GLN A 570 30.78 15.62 3.99
C GLN A 570 30.12 14.61 3.07
N VAL A 571 30.84 14.23 2.02
CA VAL A 571 30.61 12.99 1.28
C VAL A 571 31.34 11.90 2.04
N SER A 572 30.60 10.87 2.46
CA SER A 572 31.14 9.74 3.23
C SER A 572 31.11 8.47 2.41
N LYS A 573 32.04 7.56 2.65
CA LYS A 573 31.90 6.18 2.21
C LYS A 573 30.73 5.53 2.97
N ALA A 574 29.98 4.64 2.32
CA ALA A 574 29.01 3.81 3.02
C ALA A 574 29.72 2.92 4.06
N GLY A 575 29.28 2.97 5.31
CA GLY A 575 29.71 2.05 6.36
C GLY A 575 28.77 0.85 6.46
N ASN A 576 28.87 0.08 7.55
CA ASN A 576 27.90 -1.00 7.85
C ASN A 576 26.51 -0.46 8.26
N SER A 577 26.34 0.87 8.37
CA SER A 577 25.10 1.59 8.67
C SER A 577 25.15 3.01 8.09
N ASN A 578 24.07 3.79 8.25
CA ASN A 578 23.98 5.21 7.85
C ASN A 578 24.89 6.15 8.67
N SER A 579 25.74 5.62 9.55
CA SER A 579 26.67 6.38 10.39
C SER A 579 27.92 6.88 9.65
N GLY A 580 28.11 6.45 8.39
CA GLY A 580 29.29 6.77 7.57
C GLY A 580 30.48 5.85 7.87
N GLY A 581 31.11 5.33 6.81
CA GLY A 581 32.26 4.41 6.85
C GLY A 581 33.61 5.07 6.57
N GLY A 582 33.72 6.38 6.82
CA GLY A 582 34.91 7.19 6.53
C GLY A 582 34.62 8.40 5.65
N VAL A 583 35.46 9.43 5.74
CA VAL A 583 35.32 10.70 5.00
C VAL A 583 35.94 10.56 3.62
N THR A 584 35.15 10.82 2.57
CA THR A 584 35.65 10.93 1.19
C THR A 584 36.02 12.37 0.88
N ALA A 585 35.17 13.33 1.24
CA ALA A 585 35.40 14.76 1.08
C ALA A 585 34.64 15.55 2.13
N ARG A 586 35.20 16.69 2.57
CA ARG A 586 34.53 17.67 3.43
C ARG A 586 34.51 19.01 2.72
N PHE A 587 33.37 19.66 2.75
CA PHE A 587 33.17 21.00 2.23
C PHE A 587 32.87 21.88 3.45
N GLY A 588 33.84 22.74 3.80
CA GLY A 588 33.67 23.72 4.86
C GLY A 588 32.54 24.69 4.53
N ILE A 589 31.78 25.08 5.54
CA ILE A 589 30.77 26.12 5.42
C ILE A 589 31.43 27.38 5.98
N ASP A 590 31.54 28.45 5.17
CA ASP A 590 32.32 29.66 5.49
C ASP A 590 31.72 30.52 6.63
N THR A 591 30.72 30.00 7.33
CA THR A 591 30.11 30.62 8.50
C THR A 591 30.78 30.11 9.78
N GLY A 592 31.93 30.69 10.12
CA GLY A 592 32.60 30.41 11.40
C GLY A 592 34.13 30.55 11.42
N ASP A 593 34.70 31.46 10.61
CA ASP A 593 36.15 31.69 10.46
C ASP A 593 36.93 30.50 9.86
N LYS A 594 37.27 30.64 8.56
CA LYS A 594 38.41 29.99 7.88
C LYS A 594 38.42 28.45 7.87
N GLY A 595 37.34 27.82 7.41
CA GLY A 595 37.37 26.39 7.10
C GLY A 595 38.14 26.09 5.82
N THR A 596 39.41 25.68 5.92
CA THR A 596 40.21 25.20 4.78
C THR A 596 39.46 24.11 4.01
N ILE A 597 39.32 24.24 2.68
CA ILE A 597 38.80 23.18 1.82
C ILE A 597 39.89 22.10 1.69
N ASN A 598 39.70 20.98 2.40
CA ASN A 598 40.67 19.89 2.42
C ASN A 598 40.35 18.85 1.34
N PHE A 599 41.25 18.70 0.38
CA PHE A 599 41.22 17.60 -0.58
C PHE A 599 42.13 16.47 -0.07
N TYR A 600 41.55 15.34 0.34
CA TYR A 600 42.29 14.18 0.88
C TYR A 600 42.93 13.29 -0.20
N ARG A 601 42.88 13.71 -1.47
CA ARG A 601 43.52 13.06 -2.61
C ARG A 601 44.21 14.12 -3.48
N PRO A 602 45.31 13.80 -4.17
CA PRO A 602 45.93 14.71 -5.12
C PRO A 602 44.92 15.21 -6.15
N LEU A 603 44.90 16.52 -6.38
CA LEU A 603 44.15 17.14 -7.46
C LEU A 603 45.05 17.33 -8.68
N PHE A 604 44.61 16.82 -9.82
CA PHE A 604 45.16 17.19 -11.12
C PHE A 604 44.17 18.17 -11.75
N VAL A 605 44.57 19.43 -11.86
CA VAL A 605 43.78 20.49 -12.48
C VAL A 605 44.58 21.07 -13.65
N ASP A 606 43.89 21.44 -14.73
CA ASP A 606 44.51 21.99 -15.94
C ASP A 606 45.16 23.35 -15.67
N GLU A 607 44.52 24.17 -14.83
CA GLU A 607 45.01 25.47 -14.38
C GLU A 607 44.69 25.68 -12.89
N ILE A 608 45.67 26.20 -12.13
CA ILE A 608 45.44 26.72 -10.77
C ILE A 608 45.34 28.25 -10.87
N GLY A 609 44.10 28.76 -10.92
CA GLY A 609 43.82 30.19 -10.97
C GLY A 609 44.11 30.88 -9.64
N GLY A 610 45.30 31.47 -9.51
CA GLY A 610 45.76 32.16 -8.30
C GLY A 610 46.01 33.66 -8.46
N PHE A 611 45.45 34.33 -9.47
CA PHE A 611 45.78 35.73 -9.78
C PHE A 611 44.60 36.71 -9.68
N THR A 612 43.67 36.51 -8.76
CA THR A 612 42.56 37.46 -8.53
C THR A 612 43.03 38.66 -7.68
N SER A 613 42.31 39.78 -7.73
CA SER A 613 42.62 40.93 -6.87
C SER A 613 42.50 40.60 -5.37
N SER A 614 41.64 39.64 -5.02
CA SER A 614 41.37 39.23 -3.63
C SER A 614 42.54 38.51 -2.94
N ASN A 615 43.53 37.99 -3.68
CA ASN A 615 44.72 37.35 -3.11
C ASN A 615 46.03 38.11 -3.43
N GLY A 616 45.93 39.38 -3.85
CA GLY A 616 47.10 40.20 -4.17
C GLY A 616 47.84 39.76 -5.45
N HIS A 617 47.14 39.10 -6.38
CA HIS A 617 47.72 38.57 -7.62
C HIS A 617 48.89 37.59 -7.38
N ALA A 618 48.73 36.66 -6.43
CA ALA A 618 49.77 35.72 -6.06
C ALA A 618 49.26 34.30 -5.79
N LEU A 619 49.97 33.31 -6.33
CA LEU A 619 49.85 31.90 -5.93
C LEU A 619 50.90 31.58 -4.87
N PHE A 620 50.44 31.20 -3.67
CA PHE A 620 51.29 30.79 -2.56
C PHE A 620 51.32 29.27 -2.42
N ILE A 621 52.50 28.68 -2.59
CA ILE A 621 52.76 27.29 -2.24
C ILE A 621 53.35 27.27 -0.83
N HIS A 622 52.61 26.70 0.10
CA HIS A 622 53.00 26.58 1.50
C HIS A 622 53.09 25.11 1.91
N GLY A 623 54.20 24.74 2.54
CA GLY A 623 54.27 23.49 3.29
C GLY A 623 53.53 23.64 4.61
N ASP A 624 52.78 22.62 5.01
CA ASP A 624 52.28 22.50 6.38
C ASP A 624 53.43 22.06 7.29
N ASP A 625 53.72 22.86 8.32
CA ASP A 625 54.61 22.50 9.42
C ASP A 625 53.68 22.32 10.60
N ASN A 626 53.52 21.09 11.08
CA ASN A 626 52.63 20.69 12.18
C ASN A 626 52.99 21.34 13.55
N GLY A 627 53.50 22.57 13.55
CA GLY A 627 53.92 23.36 14.70
C GLY A 627 55.31 23.01 15.25
N THR A 628 56.05 22.10 14.61
CA THR A 628 57.21 21.46 15.25
C THR A 628 58.56 22.04 14.83
N SER A 629 58.69 22.58 13.61
CA SER A 629 60.01 22.99 13.08
C SER A 629 60.20 24.50 12.93
N GLY A 630 59.13 25.30 13.06
CA GLY A 630 59.18 26.76 12.96
C GLY A 630 59.58 27.26 11.56
N SER A 631 59.58 26.39 10.54
CA SER A 631 60.11 26.68 9.22
C SER A 631 59.34 25.93 8.14
N THR A 632 58.24 26.50 7.67
CA THR A 632 57.54 26.02 6.47
C THR A 632 58.35 26.38 5.22
N GLY A 633 58.46 25.44 4.28
CA GLY A 633 58.89 25.76 2.92
C GLY A 633 57.84 26.63 2.23
N GLN A 634 58.24 27.77 1.70
CA GLN A 634 57.34 28.74 1.07
C GLN A 634 57.86 29.16 -0.30
N MET A 635 57.00 29.18 -1.31
CA MET A 635 57.29 29.74 -2.63
C MET A 635 56.06 30.50 -3.13
N ILE A 636 56.27 31.71 -3.63
CA ILE A 636 55.21 32.58 -4.13
C ILE A 636 55.46 32.88 -5.60
N PHE A 637 54.48 32.61 -6.45
CA PHE A 637 54.41 33.14 -7.82
C PHE A 637 53.55 34.39 -7.78
N ARG A 638 54.15 35.56 -7.99
CA ARG A 638 53.45 36.85 -7.91
C ARG A 638 53.80 37.73 -9.09
N LYS A 639 53.05 38.81 -9.26
CA LYS A 639 53.42 39.94 -10.12
C LYS A 639 53.44 41.20 -9.27
N ASP A 640 54.54 41.94 -9.31
CA ASP A 640 54.59 43.28 -8.73
C ASP A 640 54.30 44.35 -9.79
N GLY A 641 54.53 45.63 -9.47
CA GLY A 641 54.37 46.72 -10.43
C GLY A 641 55.27 46.63 -11.66
N ARG A 642 56.28 45.74 -11.66
CA ARG A 642 57.30 45.59 -12.72
C ARG A 642 57.10 44.32 -13.54
N SER A 643 57.10 43.14 -12.92
CA SER A 643 57.04 41.87 -13.64
C SER A 643 56.54 40.70 -12.78
N ALA A 644 56.29 39.55 -13.44
CA ALA A 644 56.11 38.29 -12.72
C ALA A 644 57.42 37.87 -12.04
N GLN A 645 57.32 37.29 -10.85
CA GLN A 645 58.43 36.88 -10.00
C GLN A 645 58.12 35.55 -9.30
N VAL A 646 59.15 34.75 -9.05
CA VAL A 646 59.12 33.60 -8.14
C VAL A 646 59.95 33.97 -6.91
N VAL A 647 59.30 34.11 -5.75
CA VAL A 647 59.91 34.59 -4.51
C VAL A 647 59.83 33.53 -3.43
N SER A 648 60.91 33.35 -2.66
CA SER A 648 60.93 32.41 -1.53
C SER A 648 61.90 32.87 -0.45
N ALA A 649 61.35 33.34 0.68
CA ALA A 649 62.14 33.63 1.88
C ALA A 649 62.80 32.36 2.43
N SER A 650 62.14 31.20 2.32
CA SER A 650 62.69 29.91 2.74
C SER A 650 63.92 29.51 1.93
N ILE A 651 63.95 29.78 0.62
CA ILE A 651 65.12 29.56 -0.23
C ILE A 651 66.21 30.57 0.10
N TYR A 652 65.86 31.86 0.22
CA TYR A 652 66.84 32.93 0.49
C TYR A 652 67.57 32.76 1.84
N ASN A 653 66.82 32.51 2.92
CA ASN A 653 67.40 32.38 4.26
C ASN A 653 68.21 31.08 4.45
N ARG A 654 68.11 30.13 3.52
CA ARG A 654 68.81 28.85 3.62
C ARG A 654 70.16 28.91 2.91
N THR A 655 71.19 29.25 3.69
CA THR A 655 72.56 29.37 3.20
C THR A 655 73.29 28.03 3.13
N TYR A 656 74.15 27.85 2.13
CA TYR A 656 75.06 26.70 2.01
C TYR A 656 76.48 27.18 1.71
N SER A 657 77.49 26.48 2.23
CA SER A 657 78.91 26.75 1.93
C SER A 657 79.41 26.07 0.64
N SER A 658 78.57 25.29 -0.04
CA SER A 658 78.89 24.60 -1.30
C SER A 658 78.40 25.41 -2.52
N GLY A 659 79.22 25.51 -3.57
CA GLY A 659 79.01 26.46 -4.67
C GLY A 659 78.20 25.97 -5.88
N SER A 660 77.20 25.11 -5.71
CA SER A 660 76.34 24.73 -6.85
C SER A 660 75.25 25.76 -7.11
N SER A 661 75.50 26.68 -8.05
CA SER A 661 74.51 27.65 -8.54
C SER A 661 73.53 27.03 -9.53
N VAL A 662 72.36 27.66 -9.68
CA VAL A 662 71.37 27.36 -10.73
C VAL A 662 71.51 28.34 -11.89
N ASN A 663 71.27 27.87 -13.11
CA ASN A 663 71.17 28.69 -14.32
C ASN A 663 69.71 28.70 -14.79
N VAL A 664 69.27 29.83 -15.36
CA VAL A 664 67.98 29.93 -16.05
C VAL A 664 68.24 29.83 -17.55
N THR A 665 67.65 28.83 -18.21
CA THR A 665 67.78 28.69 -19.68
C THR A 665 66.92 29.72 -20.42
N SER A 666 67.12 29.87 -21.73
CA SER A 666 66.27 30.71 -22.58
C SER A 666 64.79 30.27 -22.61
N CYS A 667 64.50 29.00 -22.27
CA CYS A 667 63.14 28.49 -22.12
C CYS A 667 62.54 28.75 -20.72
N GLY A 668 63.25 29.44 -19.82
CA GLY A 668 62.81 29.68 -18.43
C GLY A 668 63.03 28.52 -17.46
N THR A 669 63.84 27.52 -17.84
CA THR A 669 64.08 26.33 -17.01
C THR A 669 65.18 26.58 -15.98
N LEU A 670 64.95 26.19 -14.72
CA LEU A 670 66.01 26.13 -13.70
C LEU A 670 66.85 24.86 -13.86
N GLY A 671 68.11 25.01 -14.25
CA GLY A 671 69.09 23.94 -14.36
C GLY A 671 70.23 24.09 -13.33
N ARG A 672 70.89 23.00 -12.95
CA ARG A 672 72.10 23.07 -12.09
C ARG A 672 73.37 23.17 -12.94
N ILE A 673 74.32 24.00 -12.53
CA ILE A 673 75.64 24.04 -13.16
C ILE A 673 76.46 22.82 -12.68
N THR A 674 77.09 22.09 -13.60
CA THR A 674 77.90 20.90 -13.28
C THR A 674 79.26 20.94 -13.96
N SER A 675 80.30 20.40 -13.31
CA SER A 675 81.67 20.35 -13.86
C SER A 675 82.28 18.94 -13.87
N ALA A 676 81.53 17.92 -13.43
CA ALA A 676 82.01 16.55 -13.36
C ALA A 676 82.25 15.95 -14.75
N SER A 677 83.30 15.14 -14.90
CA SER A 677 83.69 14.52 -16.18
C SER A 677 82.58 13.66 -16.79
N LYS A 678 81.72 13.03 -15.98
CA LYS A 678 80.56 12.24 -16.46
C LYS A 678 79.54 13.03 -17.28
N TYR A 679 79.58 14.37 -17.22
CA TYR A 679 78.70 15.26 -18.00
C TYR A 679 79.44 15.94 -19.17
N LYS A 680 80.69 15.55 -19.47
CA LYS A 680 81.55 16.23 -20.46
C LYS A 680 82.16 15.22 -21.43
N LEU A 681 82.37 15.66 -22.68
CA LEU A 681 83.09 14.93 -23.72
C LEU A 681 84.25 15.79 -24.23
N ASP A 682 85.26 15.16 -24.83
CA ASP A 682 86.43 15.82 -25.44
C ASP A 682 87.24 16.74 -24.49
N ILE A 683 87.63 16.22 -23.33
CA ILE A 683 88.40 16.99 -22.33
C ILE A 683 89.87 17.10 -22.77
N THR A 684 90.28 18.29 -23.24
CA THR A 684 91.67 18.63 -23.61
C THR A 684 92.32 19.58 -22.60
N LYS A 685 93.67 19.57 -22.53
CA LYS A 685 94.44 20.46 -21.65
C LYS A 685 95.10 21.57 -22.47
N GLU A 686 94.58 22.78 -22.36
CA GLU A 686 95.14 23.97 -23.02
C GLU A 686 96.41 24.48 -22.29
N THR A 687 97.46 24.77 -23.05
CA THR A 687 98.75 25.29 -22.54
C THR A 687 99.16 26.61 -23.15
N SER A 688 98.43 27.10 -24.16
CA SER A 688 98.65 28.38 -24.81
C SER A 688 98.50 29.55 -23.84
N ILE A 689 99.43 30.51 -23.93
CA ILE A 689 99.36 31.79 -23.21
C ILE A 689 98.60 32.86 -24.02
N SER A 690 98.20 32.58 -25.26
CA SER A 690 97.54 33.56 -26.13
C SER A 690 96.22 34.10 -25.54
N PRO A 691 95.29 33.26 -25.03
CA PRO A 691 94.09 33.77 -24.36
C PRO A 691 94.40 34.67 -23.17
N ALA A 692 95.40 34.32 -22.35
CA ALA A 692 95.83 35.13 -21.22
C ALA A 692 96.34 36.52 -21.63
N ASN A 693 97.16 36.58 -22.69
CA ASN A 693 97.70 37.85 -23.18
C ASN A 693 96.59 38.75 -23.73
N ARG A 694 95.59 38.17 -24.42
CA ARG A 694 94.40 38.89 -24.89
C ARG A 694 93.58 39.43 -23.72
N LEU A 695 93.37 38.64 -22.67
CA LEU A 695 92.67 39.10 -21.46
C LEU A 695 93.42 40.25 -20.76
N LEU A 696 94.74 40.15 -20.64
CA LEU A 696 95.59 41.18 -20.02
C LEU A 696 95.66 42.49 -20.82
N SER A 697 95.21 42.50 -22.08
CA SER A 697 95.11 43.72 -22.89
C SER A 697 93.81 44.51 -22.71
N ILE A 698 92.85 43.97 -21.94
CA ILE A 698 91.56 44.61 -21.70
C ILE A 698 91.62 45.42 -20.40
N ASP A 699 91.20 46.69 -20.47
CA ASP A 699 91.07 47.54 -19.30
C ASP A 699 89.80 47.22 -18.49
N MET A 700 89.85 47.43 -17.18
CA MET A 700 88.69 47.29 -16.31
C MET A 700 87.66 48.39 -16.60
N SER A 701 86.42 47.97 -16.81
CA SER A 701 85.26 48.85 -16.97
C SER A 701 84.54 49.07 -15.65
N SER A 702 83.80 50.19 -15.57
CA SER A 702 82.84 50.42 -14.48
C SER A 702 81.55 51.04 -15.02
N TRP A 703 80.41 50.57 -14.52
CA TRP A 703 79.09 50.97 -15.02
C TRP A 703 78.11 51.20 -13.86
N ILE A 704 76.97 51.78 -14.22
CA ILE A 704 75.78 51.86 -13.39
C ILE A 704 74.67 51.19 -14.18
N ASP A 705 73.88 50.34 -13.54
CA ASP A 705 72.80 49.64 -14.22
C ASP A 705 71.75 50.64 -14.73
N LYS A 706 71.53 50.58 -16.06
CA LYS A 706 70.61 51.48 -16.77
C LYS A 706 69.21 51.46 -16.14
N SER A 707 68.66 50.27 -15.87
CA SER A 707 67.32 50.14 -15.30
C SER A 707 67.17 50.75 -13.90
N SER A 708 68.18 50.58 -13.03
CA SER A 708 68.18 51.14 -11.68
C SER A 708 68.30 52.67 -11.71
N ALA A 709 69.12 53.21 -12.62
CA ALA A 709 69.26 54.65 -12.82
C ALA A 709 67.98 55.29 -13.39
N GLU A 710 67.35 54.65 -14.38
CA GLU A 710 66.09 55.10 -14.99
C GLU A 710 64.93 55.05 -13.99
N LEU A 711 64.81 53.98 -13.19
CA LEU A 711 63.76 53.86 -12.16
C LEU A 711 63.92 54.91 -11.05
N LEU A 712 65.15 55.17 -10.61
CA LEU A 712 65.37 56.24 -9.63
C LEU A 712 65.02 57.60 -10.23
N ALA A 713 65.36 57.86 -11.49
CA ALA A 713 64.99 59.09 -12.18
C ALA A 713 63.47 59.24 -12.33
N ASP A 714 62.77 58.17 -12.73
CA ASP A 714 61.32 58.16 -12.90
C ASP A 714 60.58 58.33 -11.57
N SER A 715 61.03 57.67 -10.49
CA SER A 715 60.43 57.84 -9.16
C SER A 715 60.54 59.28 -8.65
N LYS A 716 61.69 59.93 -8.89
CA LYS A 716 61.89 61.35 -8.52
C LYS A 716 61.13 62.32 -9.42
N THR A 717 60.83 61.93 -10.65
CA THR A 717 60.08 62.75 -11.61
C THR A 717 58.57 62.63 -11.40
N ASN A 718 58.08 61.43 -11.06
CA ASN A 718 56.65 61.12 -10.98
C ASN A 718 56.10 61.04 -9.54
N GLY A 719 56.95 61.17 -8.51
CA GLY A 719 56.54 61.16 -7.10
C GLY A 719 56.09 59.81 -6.56
N THR A 720 56.39 58.71 -7.26
CA THR A 720 56.06 57.34 -6.85
C THR A 720 57.12 56.80 -5.87
N GLU A 721 56.69 56.30 -4.70
CA GLU A 721 57.57 55.55 -3.80
C GLU A 721 57.94 54.20 -4.42
N LEU A 722 59.23 53.88 -4.45
CA LEU A 722 59.75 52.60 -4.93
C LEU A 722 59.52 51.53 -3.85
N SER A 723 58.91 50.41 -4.22
CA SER A 723 58.53 49.33 -3.29
C SER A 723 59.70 48.45 -2.82
N GLU A 724 60.89 48.62 -3.38
CA GLU A 724 62.11 47.91 -2.98
C GLU A 724 63.07 48.88 -2.27
N PRO A 725 63.40 48.68 -0.98
CA PRO A 725 64.28 49.56 -0.23
C PRO A 725 65.75 49.58 -0.72
N GLU A 726 66.10 48.74 -1.70
CA GLU A 726 67.48 48.49 -2.14
C GLU A 726 67.74 48.84 -3.62
N ILE A 727 66.94 49.70 -4.26
CA ILE A 727 67.33 50.26 -5.58
C ILE A 727 68.46 51.26 -5.36
N ASN A 728 69.68 50.71 -5.28
CA ASN A 728 70.89 51.46 -5.02
C ASN A 728 71.63 51.66 -6.35
N VAL A 729 71.88 52.91 -6.72
CA VAL A 729 72.61 53.27 -7.95
C VAL A 729 74.11 53.15 -7.66
N ASN A 730 74.55 51.92 -7.40
CA ASN A 730 75.94 51.61 -7.12
C ASN A 730 76.74 51.54 -8.41
N ARG A 731 77.99 51.98 -8.35
CA ARG A 731 78.94 51.76 -9.44
C ARG A 731 79.48 50.33 -9.34
N HIS A 732 79.29 49.57 -10.40
CA HIS A 732 79.82 48.22 -10.56
C HIS A 732 81.14 48.26 -11.33
N TYR A 733 81.99 47.26 -11.10
CA TYR A 733 83.30 47.11 -11.73
C TYR A 733 83.42 45.73 -12.35
N GLY A 734 84.03 45.64 -13.52
CA GLY A 734 84.19 44.39 -14.25
C GLY A 734 84.64 44.61 -15.69
N LEU A 735 84.23 43.71 -16.57
CA LEU A 735 84.49 43.72 -18.00
C LEU A 735 83.15 43.80 -18.76
N ILE A 736 83.20 44.33 -19.97
CA ILE A 736 82.06 44.42 -20.88
C ILE A 736 82.20 43.32 -21.93
N ALA A 737 81.12 42.58 -22.21
CA ALA A 737 81.17 41.38 -23.03
C ALA A 737 81.64 41.67 -24.46
N GLU A 738 81.25 42.82 -25.01
CA GLU A 738 81.66 43.29 -26.32
C GLU A 738 83.17 43.56 -26.41
N ASP A 739 83.83 43.95 -25.31
CA ASP A 739 85.27 44.19 -25.29
C ASP A 739 86.06 42.87 -25.29
N LEU A 740 85.51 41.80 -24.71
CA LEU A 740 86.06 40.45 -24.85
C LEU A 740 85.99 39.97 -26.30
N ILE A 741 84.87 40.21 -26.99
CA ILE A 741 84.73 39.89 -28.42
C ILE A 741 85.80 40.64 -29.24
N LYS A 742 85.99 41.93 -29.00
CA LYS A 742 87.03 42.74 -29.69
C LYS A 742 88.44 42.22 -29.43
N ALA A 743 88.70 41.72 -28.23
CA ALA A 743 89.98 41.09 -27.88
C ALA A 743 90.12 39.66 -28.43
N GLY A 744 89.10 39.12 -29.08
CA GLY A 744 89.06 37.77 -29.66
C GLY A 744 88.79 36.65 -28.66
N LEU A 745 88.12 36.95 -27.54
CA LEU A 745 87.77 36.02 -26.47
C LEU A 745 86.27 35.64 -26.49
N ASP A 746 85.70 35.48 -27.69
CA ASP A 746 84.30 35.13 -27.93
C ASP A 746 83.82 33.89 -27.17
N GLU A 747 84.72 32.93 -26.93
CA GLU A 747 84.42 31.66 -26.26
C GLU A 747 84.01 31.82 -24.78
N PHE A 748 84.29 32.97 -24.17
CA PHE A 748 83.90 33.30 -22.79
C PHE A 748 82.71 34.26 -22.71
N VAL A 749 82.05 34.53 -23.83
CA VAL A 749 80.87 35.40 -23.91
C VAL A 749 79.61 34.56 -24.05
N ILE A 750 78.65 34.82 -23.17
CA ILE A 750 77.31 34.23 -23.24
C ILE A 750 76.57 34.98 -24.34
N LYS A 751 76.16 34.27 -25.40
CA LYS A 751 75.46 34.85 -26.55
C LYS A 751 73.98 34.49 -26.50
N GLY A 752 73.12 35.45 -26.84
CA GLY A 752 71.68 35.22 -27.01
C GLY A 752 71.33 34.58 -28.36
N ASP A 753 70.04 34.34 -28.59
CA ASP A 753 69.55 33.58 -29.75
C ASP A 753 69.90 34.20 -31.12
N LYS A 754 70.21 35.50 -31.18
CA LYS A 754 70.66 36.20 -32.41
C LYS A 754 72.17 36.46 -32.43
N GLY A 755 72.92 35.81 -31.54
CA GLY A 755 74.38 35.93 -31.44
C GLY A 755 74.88 37.19 -30.74
N GLN A 756 73.98 38.03 -30.22
CA GLN A 756 74.35 39.21 -29.44
C GLN A 756 74.96 38.82 -28.09
N ALA A 757 75.87 39.63 -27.57
CA ALA A 757 76.44 39.43 -26.25
C ALA A 757 75.37 39.71 -25.16
N GLU A 758 75.19 38.76 -24.25
CA GLU A 758 74.23 38.84 -23.13
C GLU A 758 74.95 38.76 -21.77
N GLY A 759 76.19 38.26 -21.73
CA GLY A 759 76.95 38.16 -20.50
C GLY A 759 78.37 37.61 -20.70
N ILE A 760 79.09 37.42 -19.59
CA ILE A 760 80.47 36.91 -19.57
C ILE A 760 80.52 35.70 -18.63
N GLU A 761 81.24 34.65 -19.05
CA GLU A 761 81.58 33.51 -18.20
C GLU A 761 82.72 33.88 -17.23
N TYR A 762 82.43 34.77 -16.27
CA TYR A 762 83.43 35.26 -15.29
C TYR A 762 84.08 34.13 -14.50
N ASP A 763 83.35 33.06 -14.20
CA ASP A 763 83.84 31.89 -13.48
C ASP A 763 84.92 31.12 -14.25
N ARG A 764 84.93 31.24 -15.58
CA ARG A 764 85.89 30.54 -16.46
C ARG A 764 86.96 31.45 -17.01
N LEU A 765 86.67 32.74 -17.20
CA LEU A 765 87.56 33.68 -17.86
C LEU A 765 88.94 33.77 -17.18
N TRP A 766 88.99 33.88 -15.84
CA TRP A 766 90.25 34.00 -15.12
C TRP A 766 91.13 32.73 -15.21
N ILE A 767 90.53 31.57 -15.49
CA ILE A 767 91.26 30.29 -15.65
C ILE A 767 92.25 30.39 -16.81
N THR A 768 91.99 31.23 -17.80
CA THR A 768 92.90 31.50 -18.92
C THR A 768 94.25 32.06 -18.48
N LEU A 769 94.35 32.67 -17.30
CA LEU A 769 95.62 33.21 -16.78
C LEU A 769 96.56 32.12 -16.26
N ILE A 770 96.07 30.90 -15.99
CA ILE A 770 96.87 29.84 -15.36
C ILE A 770 98.15 29.51 -16.16
N PRO A 771 98.14 29.30 -17.49
CA PRO A 771 99.36 29.08 -18.26
C PRO A 771 100.34 30.24 -18.16
N LYS A 772 99.84 31.49 -18.16
CA LYS A 772 100.66 32.70 -18.07
C LYS A 772 101.30 32.87 -16.69
N ILE A 773 100.53 32.63 -15.63
CA ILE A 773 101.03 32.64 -14.24
C ILE A 773 102.10 31.55 -14.07
N ARG A 774 101.87 30.35 -14.64
CA ARG A 774 102.87 29.27 -14.62
C ARG A 774 104.15 29.66 -15.36
N GLN A 775 104.03 30.29 -16.53
CA GLN A 775 105.18 30.84 -17.27
C GLN A 775 105.95 31.83 -16.40
N LEU A 776 105.27 32.84 -15.85
CA LEU A 776 105.89 33.86 -15.00
C LEU A 776 106.60 33.25 -13.78
N SER A 777 105.98 32.25 -13.14
CA SER A 777 106.60 31.52 -12.02
C SER A 777 107.85 30.75 -12.45
N ASN A 778 107.81 30.07 -13.60
CA ASN A 778 108.96 29.33 -14.12
C ASN A 778 110.11 30.27 -14.50
N ASP A 779 109.80 31.39 -15.17
CA ASP A 779 110.77 32.42 -15.53
C ASP A 779 111.41 33.02 -14.27
N GLN A 780 110.62 33.28 -13.22
CA GLN A 780 111.13 33.76 -11.94
C GLN A 780 112.06 32.73 -11.25
N ILE A 781 111.72 31.44 -11.30
CA ILE A 781 112.56 30.36 -10.76
C ILE A 781 113.87 30.28 -11.56
N GLN A 782 113.80 30.29 -12.89
CA GLN A 782 114.99 30.28 -13.75
C GLN A 782 115.88 31.50 -13.52
N ASN A 783 115.28 32.69 -13.37
CA ASN A 783 116.01 33.90 -13.02
C ASN A 783 116.70 33.75 -11.66
N LYS A 784 116.05 33.20 -10.63
CA LYS A 784 116.68 32.91 -9.32
C LYS A 784 117.80 31.88 -9.41
N MET A 785 117.64 30.82 -10.19
CA MET A 785 118.70 29.82 -10.42
C MET A 785 119.90 30.43 -11.14
N THR A 786 119.65 31.28 -12.13
CA THR A 786 120.69 32.00 -12.88
C THR A 786 121.45 32.96 -11.96
N ILE A 787 120.74 33.70 -11.10
CA ILE A 787 121.34 34.55 -10.07
C ILE A 787 122.18 33.73 -9.08
N ALA A 788 121.70 32.56 -8.64
CA ALA A 788 122.45 31.68 -7.75
C ALA A 788 123.71 31.10 -8.41
N LYS A 789 123.64 30.73 -9.69
CA LYS A 789 124.79 30.25 -10.46
C LYS A 789 125.84 31.34 -10.66
N LEU A 790 125.41 32.55 -11.05
CA LEU A 790 126.28 33.72 -11.13
C LEU A 790 126.90 34.06 -9.76
N GLY A 791 126.15 33.88 -8.67
CA GLY A 791 126.66 34.03 -7.30
C GLY A 791 127.78 33.03 -6.96
N SER A 792 127.63 31.77 -7.40
CA SER A 792 128.66 30.73 -7.19
C SER A 792 129.91 30.96 -8.04
N GLU A 793 129.76 31.39 -9.30
CA GLU A 793 130.88 31.75 -10.19
C GLU A 793 131.65 32.97 -9.66
N ILE A 794 130.96 33.93 -9.04
CA ILE A 794 131.60 35.07 -8.36
C ILE A 794 132.39 34.63 -7.11
N GLU A 795 131.92 33.64 -6.36
CA GLU A 795 132.67 33.11 -5.20
C GLU A 795 133.89 32.28 -5.62
N GLU A 796 133.82 31.50 -6.71
CA GLU A 796 135.00 30.84 -7.30
C GLU A 796 136.06 31.85 -7.75
N LEU A 797 135.64 32.98 -8.34
CA LEU A 797 136.55 34.07 -8.72
C LEU A 797 137.19 34.79 -7.51
N LYS A 798 136.59 34.72 -6.32
CA LYS A 798 137.15 35.27 -5.09
C LYS A 798 138.15 34.33 -4.39
N GLN A 799 138.02 33.01 -4.54
CA GLN A 799 138.93 32.03 -3.93
C GLN A 799 140.19 31.74 -4.76
N GLY A 800 140.23 32.16 -6.02
CA GLY A 800 141.41 32.08 -6.90
C GLY A 800 142.40 33.24 -6.77
N ARG A 801 142.42 33.97 -5.65
CA ARG A 801 143.31 35.12 -5.39
C ARG A 801 144.01 35.05 -4.05
#